data_AF-A0A100XFM4-F1
#
_entry.id   AF-A0A100XFM4-F1
#
_cell.length_a   1.000
_cell.length_b   1.000
_cell.length_c   1.000
_cell.angle_alpha   90.00
_cell.angle_beta   90.00
_cell.angle_gamma   90.00
#
_symmetry.space_group_name_H-M   'P 1'
#
loop_
_entity.id
_entity.type
_entity.pdbx_description
1 polymer ?
#
loop_
_entity_poly.entity_id
_entity_poly.type
_entity_poly.pdbx_seq_one_letter_code
_entity_poly.pdbx_strand_id
1 'polypeptide(L)'
;MPETEVNQNHDDARTGTPPAEPTVGSEPTVETRSAETTVGSEQKSTGPAPETTSAGPTVGTQPASFDDLGLDTMSTIRPMATQAVFRPHLGDHPDTEGGDDTEPHDMAVTVARQMSPTRRLGGGLVEIPRVPTKDPLTALMTNPVVAESKRFCWNCNRPVGRSKGATPAAIEGWCPHCGSPYSFLPQLNPGDMVADQYEIKGCIAHGGLGWVYLAFDHNVNERPVVLKGLVHSGDAEAQAIAMAERQFLAEVTHPGIVKIYNFVEHDDKHGNPVGYIVMEYVGGTSLKEARDKKLPVAEAIGYMLEILPALGYLHSIGLAYNDLKPENIMITEDQLKLIDLGAVSTINSFGYLYGTPGYQAPEIVRTGPTVQTDIYTVGRTLAALTLKLPTRKGRYVDGLPEDDPVLAEYDSFARLLRRATDPDPRRRFASAEEMSAQLLGVLREVVAKDTGVPRPGLSTVFSPTRSTFGIDLLLAHTDVYRDGQVHSEKLTAQEIVKALPVPLVDPADVGAPVLTASVLSEPVQTLDQLRAARHGALDSDGIDLSESVELPLMEVRALLDLGDVAKATRKLDDLAARVGWRWRLVWFRAVAEMLSADYESAMKHFAEVLDTLPGELAPKLALAATAELAGSPEAGKFYNTVWSTDHGIISAAFGLARALAAEGDREGAVRVLDQVPATSRHFPTARLTSAVTLLSGRSTSEITEKHIRDAARRVEALPDSEPRVLQIRALVLGTAMDWLADHNASTNHILGFPFTEHGLQLGVESSLRALARVAPTQAHRYALVDLANSVRPMSTF
;
A
#
# COMPACT_ATOMS: atom_id res chain seq x y z
N MET A 1 -19.43 -61.34 -0.29
CA MET A 1 -18.89 -62.66 -0.63
C MET A 1 -17.40 -62.52 -0.89
N PRO A 2 -16.56 -63.41 -0.36
CA PRO A 2 -16.62 -63.88 1.04
C PRO A 2 -15.28 -63.58 1.77
N GLU A 3 -15.28 -63.19 3.06
CA GLU A 3 -14.92 -64.05 4.24
C GLU A 3 -13.38 -64.14 4.46
N THR A 4 -12.81 -64.37 5.65
CA THR A 4 -13.28 -64.42 7.06
C THR A 4 -12.06 -64.26 7.99
N GLU A 5 -12.25 -63.69 9.19
CA GLU A 5 -11.76 -64.25 10.47
C GLU A 5 -12.50 -63.51 11.60
N VAL A 6 -13.42 -64.18 12.31
CA VAL A 6 -13.26 -65.04 13.51
C VAL A 6 -13.35 -64.23 14.82
N ASN A 7 -14.21 -64.72 15.71
CA ASN A 7 -14.61 -64.09 16.97
C ASN A 7 -14.80 -65.19 18.03
N GLN A 8 -14.34 -64.98 19.26
CA GLN A 8 -14.74 -65.82 20.41
C GLN A 8 -14.58 -65.08 21.74
N ASN A 9 -15.57 -65.26 22.63
CA ASN A 9 -15.69 -64.58 23.92
C ASN A 9 -15.32 -65.52 25.08
N HIS A 10 -14.91 -64.94 26.21
CA HIS A 10 -15.58 -65.02 27.53
C HIS A 10 -14.75 -64.19 28.53
N ASP A 11 -15.29 -63.13 29.14
CA ASP A 11 -16.21 -63.10 30.29
C ASP A 11 -15.55 -63.44 31.63
N ASP A 12 -15.44 -62.42 32.49
CA ASP A 12 -15.59 -62.56 33.94
C ASP A 12 -16.09 -61.22 34.53
N ALA A 13 -16.85 -61.22 35.64
CA ALA A 13 -17.78 -60.13 35.96
C ALA A 13 -17.84 -59.67 37.44
N ARG A 14 -18.12 -58.38 37.67
CA ARG A 14 -18.70 -57.75 38.89
C ARG A 14 -19.10 -56.28 38.65
N THR A 15 -20.38 -55.97 38.41
CA THR A 15 -21.46 -55.60 39.37
C THR A 15 -21.46 -54.15 39.89
N GLY A 16 -22.49 -53.37 39.53
CA GLY A 16 -22.85 -52.08 40.12
C GLY A 16 -23.88 -51.30 39.28
N THR A 17 -25.10 -51.06 39.80
CA THR A 17 -26.26 -50.54 39.04
C THR A 17 -26.91 -49.29 39.69
N PRO A 18 -27.52 -48.35 38.94
CA PRO A 18 -28.18 -47.13 39.44
C PRO A 18 -29.72 -47.33 39.66
N PRO A 19 -30.47 -46.33 40.18
CA PRO A 19 -31.17 -45.29 39.37
C PRO A 19 -31.10 -43.87 40.04
N ALA A 20 -31.92 -42.81 39.86
CA ALA A 20 -33.23 -42.58 39.22
C ALA A 20 -33.49 -41.07 38.86
N GLU A 21 -34.67 -40.78 38.29
CA GLU A 21 -35.33 -39.46 38.05
C GLU A 21 -36.64 -39.35 38.93
N PRO A 22 -37.53 -38.30 38.99
CA PRO A 22 -38.24 -37.70 37.83
C PRO A 22 -38.93 -36.26 37.91
N THR A 23 -39.06 -35.60 36.74
CA THR A 23 -40.20 -34.85 36.09
C THR A 23 -41.28 -33.91 36.75
N VAL A 24 -41.80 -32.96 35.90
CA VAL A 24 -43.09 -32.16 35.93
C VAL A 24 -43.18 -30.92 36.89
N GLY A 25 -43.77 -29.75 36.54
CA GLY A 25 -44.27 -29.17 35.26
C GLY A 25 -45.29 -28.00 35.38
N SER A 26 -45.70 -27.41 34.24
CA SER A 26 -46.86 -26.50 33.96
C SER A 26 -46.91 -25.00 34.41
N GLU A 27 -47.46 -24.18 33.50
CA GLU A 27 -47.98 -22.78 33.57
C GLU A 27 -49.35 -22.70 34.36
N PRO A 28 -50.07 -21.55 34.60
CA PRO A 28 -50.12 -20.30 33.78
C PRO A 28 -50.48 -18.91 34.42
N THR A 29 -50.37 -17.86 33.57
CA THR A 29 -51.20 -16.63 33.43
C THR A 29 -51.53 -15.64 34.58
N VAL A 30 -51.13 -14.37 34.33
CA VAL A 30 -51.98 -13.13 34.29
C VAL A 30 -52.35 -12.35 35.59
N GLU A 31 -52.41 -11.02 35.38
CA GLU A 31 -53.20 -9.95 36.05
C GLU A 31 -52.52 -8.86 36.93
N THR A 32 -52.95 -7.63 36.63
CA THR A 32 -52.43 -6.30 36.94
C THR A 32 -52.75 -5.75 38.34
N ARG A 33 -51.90 -4.82 38.83
CA ARG A 33 -52.22 -3.44 39.33
C ARG A 33 -50.91 -2.77 39.82
N SER A 34 -50.52 -1.52 39.50
CA SER A 34 -51.17 -0.18 39.49
C SER A 34 -50.97 0.60 40.79
N ALA A 35 -50.53 1.88 40.67
CA ALA A 35 -50.54 2.96 41.68
C ALA A 35 -49.52 2.84 42.86
N GLU A 36 -48.98 3.91 43.47
CA GLU A 36 -49.06 5.37 43.20
C GLU A 36 -47.94 6.20 43.90
N THR A 37 -47.90 7.50 43.56
CA THR A 37 -47.30 8.73 44.18
C THR A 37 -46.43 8.68 45.46
N THR A 38 -45.51 9.64 45.69
CA THR A 38 -45.77 10.99 46.30
C THR A 38 -44.53 11.90 46.14
N VAL A 39 -44.59 13.06 45.45
CA VAL A 39 -44.64 14.48 45.95
C VAL A 39 -43.64 14.82 47.09
N GLY A 40 -42.89 15.94 47.13
CA GLY A 40 -42.77 17.17 46.31
C GLY A 40 -41.43 17.89 46.63
N SER A 41 -41.18 19.19 46.47
CA SER A 41 -41.98 20.36 46.02
C SER A 41 -41.07 21.56 45.65
N GLU A 42 -41.66 22.63 45.13
CA GLU A 42 -41.03 23.92 44.71
C GLU A 42 -40.69 24.86 45.93
N GLN A 43 -40.22 26.13 45.85
CA GLN A 43 -40.05 27.14 44.77
C GLN A 43 -39.09 28.33 45.18
N LYS A 44 -38.46 28.99 44.19
CA LYS A 44 -38.08 30.45 44.06
C LYS A 44 -37.44 31.34 45.16
N SER A 45 -36.28 31.93 44.76
CA SER A 45 -35.88 33.37 44.79
C SER A 45 -35.65 34.20 46.08
N THR A 46 -34.48 34.88 46.18
CA THR A 46 -34.29 36.37 46.13
C THR A 46 -32.81 36.80 46.38
N GLY A 47 -32.41 38.02 45.98
CA GLY A 47 -31.16 38.71 46.35
C GLY A 47 -31.42 39.87 47.33
N PRO A 48 -30.40 40.61 47.86
CA PRO A 48 -29.43 41.39 47.06
C PRO A 48 -27.99 41.49 47.66
N ALA A 49 -27.19 42.48 47.23
CA ALA A 49 -25.82 42.87 47.67
C ALA A 49 -25.82 44.36 48.18
N PRO A 50 -24.71 45.14 48.34
CA PRO A 50 -23.24 44.89 48.29
C PRO A 50 -22.42 45.59 49.43
N GLU A 51 -21.07 45.66 49.34
CA GLU A 51 -20.11 46.75 49.77
C GLU A 51 -18.63 46.26 49.63
N THR A 52 -17.72 46.83 48.80
CA THR A 52 -16.75 47.97 48.99
C THR A 52 -15.61 47.75 50.01
N THR A 53 -14.31 48.12 49.81
CA THR A 53 -13.60 48.92 48.77
C THR A 53 -12.05 48.76 48.79
N SER A 54 -11.40 49.21 47.68
CA SER A 54 -10.06 49.87 47.55
C SER A 54 -8.82 49.00 47.26
N ALA A 55 -7.79 49.43 46.50
CA ALA A 55 -7.61 50.46 45.44
C ALA A 55 -6.34 50.03 44.63
N GLY A 56 -6.21 50.19 43.30
CA GLY A 56 -5.86 51.43 42.56
C GLY A 56 -4.32 51.59 42.38
N PRO A 57 -3.76 52.17 41.27
CA PRO A 57 -4.42 52.95 40.21
C PRO A 57 -4.07 52.62 38.72
N THR A 58 -5.08 52.73 37.85
CA THR A 58 -5.12 53.26 36.46
C THR A 58 -3.88 53.32 35.54
N VAL A 59 -4.00 52.77 34.32
CA VAL A 59 -4.34 53.47 33.03
C VAL A 59 -5.14 52.44 32.20
N GLY A 60 -6.32 52.65 31.60
CA GLY A 60 -6.74 53.66 30.61
C GLY A 60 -6.45 53.14 29.19
N THR A 61 -7.41 52.83 28.30
CA THR A 61 -8.86 53.10 28.28
C THR A 61 -9.58 52.00 27.46
N GLN A 62 -10.89 51.77 27.68
CA GLN A 62 -11.72 50.81 26.93
C GLN A 62 -13.02 51.51 26.43
N PRO A 63 -13.98 50.83 25.77
CA PRO A 63 -14.16 50.86 24.32
C PRO A 63 -15.40 51.67 23.86
N ALA A 64 -15.72 51.58 22.56
CA ALA A 64 -17.04 51.92 22.00
C ALA A 64 -17.65 50.69 21.32
N SER A 65 -18.99 50.57 21.36
CA SER A 65 -19.75 49.45 20.80
C SER A 65 -20.57 49.87 19.58
N PHE A 66 -20.59 49.01 18.56
CA PHE A 66 -21.71 48.70 17.66
C PHE A 66 -22.84 49.74 17.52
N ASP A 67 -22.88 50.46 16.38
CA ASP A 67 -23.81 50.15 15.27
C ASP A 67 -23.85 51.29 14.22
N ASP A 68 -23.12 51.13 13.10
CA ASP A 68 -23.55 51.64 11.78
C ASP A 68 -22.70 51.05 10.63
N LEU A 69 -23.23 51.15 9.40
CA LEU A 69 -22.60 50.96 8.09
C LEU A 69 -22.05 49.56 7.74
N GLY A 70 -22.73 48.90 6.80
CA GLY A 70 -22.31 47.61 6.23
C GLY A 70 -21.15 47.71 5.22
N LEU A 71 -20.53 46.57 4.95
CA LEU A 71 -19.42 46.40 4.01
C LEU A 71 -19.77 45.37 2.94
N ASP A 72 -19.46 45.72 1.70
CA ASP A 72 -19.63 44.85 0.53
C ASP A 72 -18.25 44.43 -0.01
N THR A 73 -18.21 43.26 -0.68
CA THR A 73 -17.06 42.66 -1.40
C THR A 73 -15.83 42.12 -0.64
N MET A 74 -15.26 41.05 -1.25
CA MET A 74 -13.91 40.44 -1.16
C MET A 74 -13.89 38.98 -0.66
N SER A 75 -14.48 38.03 -1.39
CA SER A 75 -13.87 37.28 -2.51
C SER A 75 -12.68 36.38 -2.13
N THR A 76 -12.85 35.06 -2.28
CA THR A 76 -11.84 34.04 -1.94
C THR A 76 -10.69 33.95 -2.94
N ILE A 77 -9.45 33.97 -2.44
CA ILE A 77 -8.24 33.87 -3.25
C ILE A 77 -7.85 32.40 -3.48
N ARG A 78 -7.73 32.00 -4.75
CA ARG A 78 -7.00 30.79 -5.17
C ARG A 78 -5.60 31.17 -5.67
N PRO A 79 -4.54 30.40 -5.39
CA PRO A 79 -3.23 30.65 -5.97
C PRO A 79 -3.24 30.39 -7.48
N MET A 80 -2.67 31.30 -8.27
CA MET A 80 -2.59 31.17 -9.73
C MET A 80 -1.30 30.46 -10.17
N ALA A 81 -1.36 29.83 -11.35
CA ALA A 81 -0.23 29.16 -11.98
C ALA A 81 0.84 30.15 -12.49
N THR A 82 2.08 29.67 -12.58
CA THR A 82 3.25 30.44 -13.05
C THR A 82 3.18 30.76 -14.55
N GLN A 83 3.10 32.04 -14.89
CA GLN A 83 3.37 32.51 -16.26
C GLN A 83 4.88 32.68 -16.47
N ALA A 84 5.40 32.14 -17.57
CA ALA A 84 6.81 32.28 -17.94
C ALA A 84 7.08 33.65 -18.60
N VAL A 85 8.07 34.38 -18.10
CA VAL A 85 8.46 35.70 -18.64
C VAL A 85 9.33 35.52 -19.88
N PHE A 86 8.80 35.89 -21.04
CA PHE A 86 9.54 35.91 -22.30
C PHE A 86 10.39 37.19 -22.41
N ARG A 87 11.71 37.06 -22.62
CA ARG A 87 12.61 38.18 -22.93
C ARG A 87 12.91 38.19 -24.44
N PRO A 88 12.66 39.29 -25.17
CA PRO A 88 13.25 39.47 -26.49
C PRO A 88 14.74 39.84 -26.34
N HIS A 89 15.61 39.18 -27.09
CA HIS A 89 16.99 39.63 -27.29
C HIS A 89 17.08 40.47 -28.56
N LEU A 90 17.74 41.63 -28.47
CA LEU A 90 18.21 42.35 -29.65
C LEU A 90 19.33 41.56 -30.34
N GLY A 91 19.33 41.59 -31.66
CA GLY A 91 20.40 41.12 -32.54
C GLY A 91 20.18 41.72 -33.93
N ASP A 92 21.22 42.32 -34.51
CA ASP A 92 21.09 43.21 -35.67
C ASP A 92 20.94 42.47 -37.01
N HIS A 93 20.34 43.15 -37.99
CA HIS A 93 20.41 42.78 -39.41
C HIS A 93 21.84 42.98 -39.96
N PRO A 94 22.15 42.35 -41.11
CA PRO A 94 22.10 43.17 -42.32
C PRO A 94 21.31 42.56 -43.48
N ASP A 95 20.96 43.44 -44.41
CA ASP A 95 20.02 43.27 -45.52
C ASP A 95 20.43 42.23 -46.58
N THR A 96 19.45 41.65 -47.27
CA THR A 96 19.58 41.25 -48.69
C THR A 96 18.19 41.32 -49.35
N GLU A 97 18.10 41.92 -50.54
CA GLU A 97 16.82 42.21 -51.21
C GLU A 97 16.32 41.08 -52.13
N GLY A 98 15.00 41.08 -52.39
CA GLY A 98 14.28 40.17 -53.30
C GLY A 98 13.36 39.20 -52.55
N GLY A 99 12.14 38.91 -53.01
CA GLY A 99 11.42 39.42 -54.18
C GLY A 99 9.94 39.01 -54.09
N ASP A 100 9.08 39.59 -54.93
CA ASP A 100 7.63 39.38 -54.88
C ASP A 100 7.21 37.98 -55.33
N ASP A 101 6.28 37.34 -54.60
CA ASP A 101 5.30 36.36 -55.09
C ASP A 101 4.41 35.86 -53.93
N THR A 102 3.09 36.07 -54.03
CA THR A 102 2.12 35.56 -53.04
C THR A 102 1.36 34.34 -53.58
N GLU A 103 1.80 33.14 -53.25
CA GLU A 103 1.00 31.92 -53.39
C GLU A 103 0.46 31.42 -52.02
N PRO A 104 -0.77 30.87 -51.97
CA PRO A 104 -1.37 30.38 -50.74
C PRO A 104 -0.72 29.05 -50.32
N HIS A 105 0.11 29.09 -49.27
CA HIS A 105 0.78 27.89 -48.76
C HIS A 105 -0.22 26.85 -48.20
N ASP A 106 0.21 25.59 -48.29
CA ASP A 106 -0.60 24.38 -48.19
C ASP A 106 -1.57 24.27 -47.00
N MET A 107 -2.58 23.42 -47.20
CA MET A 107 -3.48 22.95 -46.15
C MET A 107 -2.69 22.56 -44.90
N ALA A 108 -3.12 23.06 -43.74
CA ALA A 108 -2.54 22.68 -42.46
C ALA A 108 -2.69 21.17 -42.25
N VAL A 109 -1.61 20.42 -42.51
CA VAL A 109 -1.56 18.97 -42.30
C VAL A 109 -1.76 18.75 -40.81
N THR A 110 -2.91 18.19 -40.43
CA THR A 110 -3.20 17.81 -39.05
C THR A 110 -2.19 16.75 -38.63
N VAL A 111 -1.11 17.16 -37.96
CA VAL A 111 -0.05 16.26 -37.52
C VAL A 111 -0.64 15.32 -36.48
N ALA A 112 -1.07 14.15 -36.95
CA ALA A 112 -1.63 13.10 -36.11
C ALA A 112 -0.57 12.72 -35.07
N ARG A 113 -0.83 13.12 -33.83
CA ARG A 113 0.11 13.01 -32.71
C ARG A 113 0.36 11.54 -32.44
N GLN A 114 1.47 10.99 -32.96
CA GLN A 114 1.82 9.58 -32.83
C GLN A 114 1.77 9.17 -31.35
N MET A 115 0.79 8.34 -31.02
CA MET A 115 0.58 7.86 -29.66
C MET A 115 1.65 6.82 -29.32
N SER A 116 2.15 6.87 -28.07
CA SER A 116 3.13 5.90 -27.59
C SER A 116 2.56 4.48 -27.66
N PRO A 117 3.31 3.47 -28.15
CA PRO A 117 2.83 2.09 -28.23
C PRO A 117 2.64 1.47 -26.84
N THR A 118 3.21 2.06 -25.78
CA THR A 118 2.94 1.75 -24.38
C THR A 118 2.07 2.82 -23.71
N ARG A 119 1.24 2.39 -22.75
CA ARG A 119 0.55 3.21 -21.76
C ARG A 119 1.25 3.03 -20.40
N ARG A 120 1.22 4.05 -19.54
CA ARG A 120 1.84 4.03 -18.20
C ARG A 120 0.78 3.93 -17.10
N LEU A 121 0.82 2.87 -16.31
CA LEU A 121 -0.06 2.65 -15.15
C LEU A 121 0.69 2.83 -13.82
N GLY A 122 -0.06 2.79 -12.71
CA GLY A 122 0.50 2.86 -11.35
C GLY A 122 1.33 4.12 -11.10
N GLY A 123 0.90 5.28 -11.60
CA GLY A 123 1.65 6.54 -11.47
C GLY A 123 2.92 6.64 -12.32
N GLY A 124 3.09 5.77 -13.33
CA GLY A 124 4.29 5.74 -14.19
C GLY A 124 5.26 4.61 -13.90
N LEU A 125 4.92 3.71 -12.96
CA LEU A 125 5.77 2.60 -12.52
C LEU A 125 5.73 1.39 -13.47
N VAL A 126 4.67 1.23 -14.26
CA VAL A 126 4.46 0.08 -15.15
C VAL A 126 4.18 0.57 -16.56
N GLU A 127 4.91 0.06 -17.55
CA GLU A 127 4.59 0.26 -18.98
C GLU A 127 3.87 -0.97 -19.52
N ILE A 128 2.73 -0.75 -20.18
CA ILE A 128 1.87 -1.81 -20.72
C ILE A 128 1.62 -1.54 -22.20
N PRO A 129 1.73 -2.53 -23.11
CA PRO A 129 1.43 -2.33 -24.52
C PRO A 129 -0.03 -1.94 -24.72
N ARG A 130 -0.28 -0.93 -25.56
CA ARG A 130 -1.64 -0.59 -25.99
C ARG A 130 -2.20 -1.72 -26.85
N VAL A 131 -3.45 -2.09 -26.59
CA VAL A 131 -4.22 -3.00 -27.45
C VAL A 131 -4.99 -2.13 -28.46
N PRO A 132 -4.69 -2.17 -29.77
CA PRO A 132 -5.42 -1.40 -30.77
C PRO A 132 -6.91 -1.75 -30.74
N THR A 133 -7.76 -0.74 -30.87
CA THR A 133 -9.21 -0.93 -30.83
C THR A 133 -9.68 -1.81 -32.00
N LYS A 134 -10.28 -2.96 -31.70
CA LYS A 134 -10.81 -3.91 -32.70
C LYS A 134 -12.04 -3.32 -33.38
N ASP A 135 -12.00 -3.28 -34.72
CA ASP A 135 -13.17 -2.97 -35.54
C ASP A 135 -14.36 -3.88 -35.17
N PRO A 136 -15.57 -3.33 -34.94
CA PRO A 136 -16.74 -4.12 -34.56
C PRO A 136 -17.04 -5.31 -35.49
N LEU A 137 -16.88 -5.15 -36.80
CA LEU A 137 -17.20 -6.24 -37.75
C LEU A 137 -16.16 -7.37 -37.67
N THR A 138 -14.88 -7.06 -37.40
CA THR A 138 -13.86 -8.11 -37.12
C THR A 138 -14.10 -8.90 -35.83
N ALA A 139 -14.97 -8.42 -34.92
CA ALA A 139 -15.34 -9.16 -33.71
C ALA A 139 -16.48 -10.18 -33.93
N LEU A 140 -17.13 -10.18 -35.10
CA LEU A 140 -18.25 -11.07 -35.40
C LEU A 140 -17.81 -12.53 -35.56
N MET A 141 -18.50 -13.44 -34.87
CA MET A 141 -18.25 -14.87 -34.97
C MET A 141 -18.84 -15.45 -36.26
N THR A 142 -17.98 -15.91 -37.17
CA THR A 142 -18.36 -16.47 -38.49
C THR A 142 -19.29 -17.70 -38.41
N ASN A 143 -19.30 -18.40 -37.28
CA ASN A 143 -20.24 -19.47 -36.98
C ASN A 143 -20.52 -19.52 -35.46
N PRO A 144 -21.66 -18.99 -34.97
CA PRO A 144 -21.96 -18.91 -33.54
C PRO A 144 -22.44 -20.25 -32.98
N VAL A 145 -21.49 -21.15 -32.70
CA VAL A 145 -21.75 -22.47 -32.10
C VAL A 145 -20.95 -22.67 -30.82
N VAL A 146 -21.64 -22.99 -29.71
CA VAL A 146 -20.99 -23.42 -28.47
C VAL A 146 -20.48 -24.86 -28.62
N ALA A 147 -19.16 -25.01 -28.72
CA ALA A 147 -18.48 -26.31 -28.73
C ALA A 147 -18.83 -27.14 -27.49
N GLU A 148 -19.04 -28.45 -27.66
CA GLU A 148 -19.52 -29.35 -26.59
C GLU A 148 -18.73 -29.22 -25.29
N SER A 149 -17.39 -29.13 -25.34
CA SER A 149 -16.52 -29.00 -24.17
C SER A 149 -16.91 -27.81 -23.26
N LYS A 150 -17.46 -26.74 -23.84
CA LYS A 150 -17.86 -25.49 -23.16
C LYS A 150 -19.33 -25.44 -22.74
N ARG A 151 -20.13 -26.49 -22.99
CA ARG A 151 -21.57 -26.52 -22.64
C ARG A 151 -21.81 -26.91 -21.17
N PHE A 152 -22.31 -25.98 -20.37
CA PHE A 152 -22.64 -26.17 -18.96
C PHE A 152 -24.02 -25.57 -18.64
N CYS A 153 -24.73 -26.12 -17.65
CA CYS A 153 -25.97 -25.54 -17.15
C CYS A 153 -25.66 -24.24 -16.39
N TRP A 154 -26.33 -23.15 -16.74
CA TRP A 154 -26.13 -21.84 -16.10
C TRP A 154 -26.42 -21.86 -14.59
N ASN A 155 -27.44 -22.62 -14.17
CA ASN A 155 -27.84 -22.75 -12.76
C ASN A 155 -26.86 -23.64 -11.97
N CYS A 156 -26.82 -24.94 -12.27
CA CYS A 156 -26.07 -25.91 -11.45
C CYS A 156 -24.59 -26.10 -11.87
N ASN A 157 -24.12 -25.41 -12.91
CA ASN A 157 -22.76 -25.45 -13.47
C ASN A 157 -22.24 -26.87 -13.84
N ARG A 158 -23.14 -27.84 -14.05
CA ARG A 158 -22.79 -29.20 -14.51
C ARG A 158 -22.78 -29.27 -16.05
N PRO A 159 -22.00 -30.19 -16.66
CA PRO A 159 -22.05 -30.44 -18.11
C PRO A 159 -23.46 -30.77 -18.60
N VAL A 160 -23.90 -30.12 -19.68
CA VAL A 160 -25.14 -30.41 -20.41
C VAL A 160 -24.89 -30.39 -21.92
N GLY A 161 -25.86 -30.82 -22.73
CA GLY A 161 -25.76 -30.80 -24.18
C GLY A 161 -24.54 -31.55 -24.74
N ARG A 162 -24.16 -32.69 -24.11
CA ARG A 162 -23.00 -33.51 -24.47
C ARG A 162 -23.46 -34.77 -25.21
N SER A 163 -22.70 -35.19 -26.22
CA SER A 163 -22.87 -36.45 -26.93
C SER A 163 -22.72 -37.66 -25.99
N LYS A 164 -23.51 -38.72 -26.24
CA LYS A 164 -23.42 -40.01 -25.52
C LYS A 164 -23.60 -41.16 -26.49
N GLY A 165 -22.50 -41.81 -26.87
CA GLY A 165 -22.51 -42.91 -27.84
C GLY A 165 -23.13 -42.45 -29.16
N ALA A 166 -24.21 -43.10 -29.59
CA ALA A 166 -24.94 -42.76 -30.81
C ALA A 166 -25.94 -41.59 -30.67
N THR A 167 -26.12 -41.00 -29.48
CA THR A 167 -27.03 -39.85 -29.31
C THR A 167 -26.32 -38.52 -29.59
N PRO A 168 -26.81 -37.68 -30.54
CA PRO A 168 -26.23 -36.38 -30.82
C PRO A 168 -26.26 -35.42 -29.61
N ALA A 169 -25.30 -34.50 -29.59
CA ALA A 169 -25.14 -33.53 -28.53
C ALA A 169 -26.19 -32.40 -28.64
N ALA A 170 -27.33 -32.58 -27.99
CA ALA A 170 -28.42 -31.61 -27.94
C ALA A 170 -27.92 -30.18 -27.66
N ILE A 171 -28.33 -29.23 -28.50
CA ILE A 171 -27.93 -27.83 -28.44
C ILE A 171 -28.87 -27.05 -27.50
N GLU A 172 -30.05 -27.59 -27.24
CA GLU A 172 -31.08 -27.05 -26.34
C GLU A 172 -31.84 -28.18 -25.61
N GLY A 173 -32.58 -27.82 -24.56
CA GLY A 173 -33.40 -28.73 -23.76
C GLY A 173 -33.33 -28.40 -22.27
N TRP A 174 -33.53 -29.40 -21.41
CA TRP A 174 -33.55 -29.22 -19.95
C TRP A 174 -32.38 -29.93 -19.26
N CYS A 175 -31.83 -29.33 -18.21
CA CYS A 175 -30.71 -29.88 -17.47
C CYS A 175 -31.12 -31.15 -16.69
N PRO A 176 -30.54 -32.34 -16.96
CA PRO A 176 -30.93 -33.61 -16.34
C PRO A 176 -30.55 -33.74 -14.85
N HIS A 177 -30.13 -32.65 -14.21
CA HIS A 177 -29.74 -32.59 -12.80
C HIS A 177 -30.49 -31.53 -11.98
N CYS A 178 -31.17 -30.57 -12.62
CA CYS A 178 -31.85 -29.48 -11.92
C CYS A 178 -33.09 -28.93 -12.63
N GLY A 179 -33.51 -29.53 -13.76
CA GLY A 179 -34.70 -29.10 -14.50
C GLY A 179 -34.57 -27.80 -15.28
N SER A 180 -33.61 -26.92 -14.96
CA SER A 180 -33.46 -25.63 -15.65
C SER A 180 -33.27 -25.78 -17.18
N PRO A 181 -33.97 -24.99 -18.00
CA PRO A 181 -33.80 -25.00 -19.45
C PRO A 181 -32.40 -24.48 -19.85
N TYR A 182 -31.92 -24.89 -21.01
CA TYR A 182 -30.74 -24.33 -21.66
C TYR A 182 -30.97 -24.30 -23.18
N SER A 183 -30.49 -23.25 -23.84
CA SER A 183 -30.25 -23.24 -25.28
C SER A 183 -28.89 -22.60 -25.54
N PHE A 184 -28.14 -23.20 -26.46
CA PHE A 184 -26.88 -22.68 -26.96
C PHE A 184 -27.02 -22.07 -28.38
N LEU A 185 -28.26 -21.91 -28.87
CA LEU A 185 -28.56 -21.23 -30.14
C LEU A 185 -28.66 -19.70 -29.94
N PRO A 186 -28.26 -18.90 -30.94
CA PRO A 186 -28.60 -17.49 -31.02
C PRO A 186 -30.13 -17.30 -31.01
N GLN A 187 -30.60 -16.39 -30.17
CA GLN A 187 -31.99 -15.98 -30.16
C GLN A 187 -32.23 -14.95 -31.26
N LEU A 188 -31.42 -13.88 -31.25
CA LEU A 188 -31.30 -12.90 -32.31
C LEU A 188 -30.36 -13.38 -33.42
N ASN A 189 -30.63 -12.96 -34.65
CA ASN A 189 -30.01 -13.40 -35.90
C ASN A 189 -29.55 -12.16 -36.71
N PRO A 190 -28.54 -12.26 -37.59
CA PRO A 190 -28.12 -11.12 -38.41
C PRO A 190 -29.24 -10.61 -39.31
N GLY A 191 -29.53 -9.31 -39.26
CA GLY A 191 -30.64 -8.66 -39.97
C GLY A 191 -31.92 -8.48 -39.14
N ASP A 192 -32.01 -9.07 -37.94
CA ASP A 192 -33.12 -8.79 -37.02
C ASP A 192 -33.06 -7.32 -36.54
N MET A 193 -34.23 -6.69 -36.36
CA MET A 193 -34.35 -5.33 -35.82
C MET A 193 -34.97 -5.39 -34.43
N VAL A 194 -34.24 -4.93 -33.42
CA VAL A 194 -34.71 -4.88 -32.03
C VAL A 194 -35.21 -3.46 -31.71
N ALA A 195 -36.46 -3.38 -31.22
CA ALA A 195 -37.16 -2.15 -30.84
C ALA A 195 -37.12 -1.03 -31.92
N ASP A 196 -37.17 -1.42 -33.20
CA ASP A 196 -37.08 -0.53 -34.38
C ASP A 196 -35.85 0.42 -34.41
N GLN A 197 -34.82 0.10 -33.62
CA GLN A 197 -33.63 0.95 -33.42
C GLN A 197 -32.30 0.19 -33.64
N TYR A 198 -32.23 -1.08 -33.22
CA TYR A 198 -30.98 -1.83 -33.12
C TYR A 198 -30.93 -2.96 -34.15
N GLU A 199 -30.17 -2.76 -35.22
CA GLU A 199 -30.03 -3.75 -36.28
C GLU A 199 -28.91 -4.74 -35.95
N ILE A 200 -29.27 -6.00 -35.73
CA ILE A 200 -28.34 -7.05 -35.30
C ILE A 200 -27.40 -7.45 -36.44
N LYS A 201 -26.09 -7.41 -36.20
CA LYS A 201 -25.06 -7.83 -37.16
C LYS A 201 -24.54 -9.25 -36.87
N GLY A 202 -24.70 -9.74 -35.64
CA GLY A 202 -24.40 -11.13 -35.24
C GLY A 202 -23.81 -11.26 -33.84
N CYS A 203 -23.36 -12.47 -33.48
CA CYS A 203 -22.78 -12.74 -32.17
C CYS A 203 -21.29 -12.35 -32.10
N ILE A 204 -20.85 -11.79 -30.98
CA ILE A 204 -19.43 -11.52 -30.67
C ILE A 204 -18.88 -12.40 -29.53
N ALA A 205 -19.74 -12.86 -28.62
CA ALA A 205 -19.34 -13.75 -27.52
C ALA A 205 -20.51 -14.61 -27.00
N HIS A 206 -20.18 -15.63 -26.20
CA HIS A 206 -21.14 -16.40 -25.41
C HIS A 206 -20.68 -16.44 -23.95
N GLY A 207 -21.53 -15.94 -23.03
CA GLY A 207 -21.27 -15.82 -21.60
C GLY A 207 -22.13 -16.75 -20.74
N GLY A 208 -22.35 -16.34 -19.49
CA GLY A 208 -23.27 -17.04 -18.57
C GLY A 208 -24.72 -16.90 -19.02
N LEU A 209 -25.17 -15.66 -19.25
CA LEU A 209 -26.50 -15.25 -19.74
C LEU A 209 -26.74 -15.52 -21.25
N GLY A 210 -26.05 -16.52 -21.83
CA GLY A 210 -26.17 -16.87 -23.25
C GLY A 210 -25.34 -15.99 -24.17
N TRP A 211 -25.85 -15.73 -25.37
CA TRP A 211 -25.16 -14.99 -26.43
C TRP A 211 -25.11 -13.47 -26.19
N VAL A 212 -24.04 -12.87 -26.71
CA VAL A 212 -23.79 -11.43 -26.71
C VAL A 212 -23.66 -10.99 -28.17
N TYR A 213 -24.46 -10.01 -28.56
CA TYR A 213 -24.68 -9.61 -29.96
C TYR A 213 -24.10 -8.22 -30.23
N LEU A 214 -23.56 -7.99 -31.43
CA LEU A 214 -23.27 -6.67 -31.97
C LEU A 214 -24.50 -6.18 -32.76
N ALA A 215 -24.85 -4.91 -32.56
CA ALA A 215 -25.84 -4.20 -33.36
C ALA A 215 -25.34 -2.79 -33.72
N PHE A 216 -25.97 -2.17 -34.70
CA PHE A 216 -25.82 -0.74 -34.98
C PHE A 216 -27.07 0.01 -34.50
N ASP A 217 -26.86 1.12 -33.78
CA ASP A 217 -27.91 2.01 -33.29
C ASP A 217 -28.25 3.07 -34.35
N HIS A 218 -29.40 2.89 -35.00
CA HIS A 218 -29.85 3.78 -36.09
C HIS A 218 -30.24 5.19 -35.61
N ASN A 219 -30.53 5.38 -34.31
CA ASN A 219 -30.79 6.71 -33.75
C ASN A 219 -29.50 7.50 -33.45
N VAL A 220 -28.33 6.87 -33.51
CA VAL A 220 -27.04 7.47 -33.14
C VAL A 220 -25.98 7.22 -34.22
N ASN A 221 -26.28 7.54 -35.47
CA ASN A 221 -25.36 7.44 -36.62
C ASN A 221 -24.72 6.03 -36.79
N GLU A 222 -25.55 4.99 -36.82
CA GLU A 222 -25.13 3.58 -36.98
C GLU A 222 -24.12 3.09 -35.93
N ARG A 223 -24.10 3.70 -34.73
CA ARG A 223 -23.07 3.44 -33.72
C ARG A 223 -23.06 1.98 -33.27
N PRO A 224 -21.87 1.33 -33.18
CA PRO A 224 -21.76 -0.03 -32.66
C PRO A 224 -22.13 -0.07 -31.17
N VAL A 225 -23.12 -0.92 -30.87
CA VAL A 225 -23.61 -1.23 -29.52
C VAL A 225 -23.68 -2.74 -29.32
N VAL A 226 -23.73 -3.16 -28.07
CA VAL A 226 -23.78 -4.58 -27.68
C VAL A 226 -25.08 -4.88 -26.96
N LEU A 227 -25.76 -5.94 -27.37
CA LEU A 227 -26.96 -6.46 -26.72
C LEU A 227 -26.68 -7.77 -25.97
N LYS A 228 -27.30 -7.93 -24.81
CA LYS A 228 -27.18 -9.11 -23.94
C LYS A 228 -28.51 -9.35 -23.21
N GLY A 229 -28.96 -10.60 -23.15
CA GLY A 229 -30.19 -10.97 -22.43
C GLY A 229 -30.05 -10.81 -20.91
N LEU A 230 -31.13 -10.37 -20.24
CA LEU A 230 -31.15 -10.08 -18.80
C LEU A 230 -31.32 -11.32 -17.93
N VAL A 231 -32.16 -12.27 -18.34
CA VAL A 231 -32.47 -13.51 -17.60
C VAL A 231 -32.57 -14.72 -18.54
N HIS A 232 -32.29 -15.92 -18.03
CA HIS A 232 -32.31 -17.17 -18.81
C HIS A 232 -33.69 -17.70 -19.16
N SER A 233 -34.68 -17.39 -18.32
CA SER A 233 -36.05 -17.89 -18.43
C SER A 233 -36.94 -17.11 -17.46
N GLY A 234 -38.05 -16.60 -17.96
CA GLY A 234 -39.07 -15.88 -17.22
C GLY A 234 -40.28 -15.66 -18.12
N ASP A 235 -41.43 -15.42 -17.52
CA ASP A 235 -42.60 -14.84 -18.21
C ASP A 235 -42.38 -13.33 -18.42
N ALA A 236 -43.32 -12.68 -19.12
CA ALA A 236 -43.26 -11.24 -19.39
C ALA A 236 -43.14 -10.39 -18.11
N GLU A 237 -43.78 -10.82 -17.02
CA GLU A 237 -43.71 -10.15 -15.72
C GLU A 237 -42.30 -10.23 -15.12
N ALA A 238 -41.68 -11.41 -15.11
CA ALA A 238 -40.28 -11.56 -14.67
C ALA A 238 -39.28 -10.79 -15.54
N GLN A 239 -39.54 -10.62 -16.84
CA GLN A 239 -38.67 -9.83 -17.75
C GLN A 239 -38.80 -8.33 -17.46
N ALA A 240 -40.04 -7.82 -17.36
CA ALA A 240 -40.31 -6.42 -17.02
C ALA A 240 -39.77 -6.04 -15.63
N ILE A 241 -39.91 -6.93 -14.63
CA ILE A 241 -39.28 -6.76 -13.31
C ILE A 241 -37.75 -6.72 -13.45
N ALA A 242 -37.14 -7.65 -14.19
CA ALA A 242 -35.69 -7.70 -14.36
C ALA A 242 -35.11 -6.47 -15.08
N MET A 243 -35.90 -5.80 -15.94
CA MET A 243 -35.58 -4.49 -16.52
C MET A 243 -35.74 -3.35 -15.51
N ALA A 244 -36.89 -3.26 -14.83
CA ALA A 244 -37.17 -2.21 -13.86
C ALA A 244 -36.15 -2.19 -12.69
N GLU A 245 -35.78 -3.37 -12.19
CA GLU A 245 -34.74 -3.55 -11.16
C GLU A 245 -33.35 -3.08 -11.62
N ARG A 246 -33.09 -2.95 -12.93
CA ARG A 246 -31.77 -2.63 -13.50
C ARG A 246 -31.70 -1.27 -14.18
N GLN A 247 -32.82 -0.57 -14.32
CA GLN A 247 -32.89 0.72 -15.02
C GLN A 247 -31.89 1.76 -14.48
N PHE A 248 -31.59 1.72 -13.17
CA PHE A 248 -30.59 2.60 -12.52
C PHE A 248 -29.16 2.47 -13.12
N LEU A 249 -28.84 1.36 -13.77
CA LEU A 249 -27.54 1.17 -14.44
C LEU A 249 -27.32 2.12 -15.63
N ALA A 250 -28.38 2.76 -16.15
CA ALA A 250 -28.27 3.81 -17.15
C ALA A 250 -27.67 5.12 -16.60
N GLU A 251 -27.75 5.35 -15.28
CA GLU A 251 -27.18 6.54 -14.63
C GLU A 251 -25.69 6.38 -14.31
N VAL A 252 -25.20 5.14 -14.19
CA VAL A 252 -23.82 4.77 -13.83
C VAL A 252 -22.84 5.26 -14.89
N THR A 253 -22.18 6.40 -14.62
CA THR A 253 -21.35 7.12 -15.59
C THR A 253 -19.92 7.31 -15.06
N HIS A 254 -19.02 6.39 -15.45
CA HIS A 254 -17.60 6.45 -15.11
C HIS A 254 -16.74 5.98 -16.31
N PRO A 255 -15.57 6.59 -16.60
CA PRO A 255 -14.76 6.24 -17.78
C PRO A 255 -14.35 4.76 -17.81
N GLY A 256 -13.88 4.23 -16.68
CA GLY A 256 -13.49 2.82 -16.51
C GLY A 256 -14.64 1.82 -16.38
N ILE A 257 -15.88 2.22 -16.69
CA ILE A 257 -17.06 1.35 -16.70
C ILE A 257 -17.68 1.39 -18.12
N VAL A 258 -18.25 0.28 -18.58
CA VAL A 258 -19.07 0.21 -19.80
C VAL A 258 -20.32 1.08 -19.63
N LYS A 259 -20.61 1.96 -20.59
CA LYS A 259 -21.86 2.73 -20.55
C LYS A 259 -23.05 1.86 -20.97
N ILE A 260 -24.11 1.89 -20.18
CA ILE A 260 -25.43 1.39 -20.59
C ILE A 260 -26.15 2.52 -21.33
N TYR A 261 -26.88 2.19 -22.40
CA TYR A 261 -27.65 3.17 -23.19
C TYR A 261 -29.15 2.97 -23.12
N ASN A 262 -29.61 1.72 -23.07
CA ASN A 262 -31.03 1.41 -23.11
C ASN A 262 -31.33 0.02 -22.53
N PHE A 263 -32.60 -0.21 -22.21
CA PHE A 263 -33.16 -1.53 -21.92
C PHE A 263 -34.34 -1.74 -22.87
N VAL A 264 -34.37 -2.86 -23.59
CA VAL A 264 -35.33 -3.11 -24.66
C VAL A 264 -35.89 -4.52 -24.61
N GLU A 265 -37.15 -4.67 -25.00
CA GLU A 265 -37.80 -5.98 -25.17
C GLU A 265 -37.78 -6.40 -26.65
N HIS A 266 -37.68 -7.70 -26.90
CA HIS A 266 -37.89 -8.30 -28.21
C HIS A 266 -38.50 -9.69 -28.04
N ASP A 267 -39.47 -10.03 -28.88
CA ASP A 267 -40.12 -11.34 -28.83
C ASP A 267 -39.16 -12.47 -29.23
N ASP A 268 -39.22 -13.58 -28.49
CA ASP A 268 -38.50 -14.80 -28.83
C ASP A 268 -39.18 -15.56 -29.97
N LYS A 269 -38.55 -16.66 -30.41
CA LYS A 269 -39.05 -17.51 -31.51
C LYS A 269 -40.40 -18.20 -31.21
N HIS A 270 -40.96 -18.01 -30.02
CA HIS A 270 -42.26 -18.51 -29.59
C HIS A 270 -43.25 -17.38 -29.24
N GLY A 271 -42.87 -16.11 -29.40
CA GLY A 271 -43.73 -14.94 -29.11
C GLY A 271 -43.77 -14.51 -27.65
N ASN A 272 -42.72 -14.80 -26.85
CA ASN A 272 -42.59 -14.28 -25.49
C ASN A 272 -41.59 -13.10 -25.49
N PRO A 273 -41.90 -11.96 -24.84
CA PRO A 273 -40.94 -10.86 -24.75
C PRO A 273 -39.73 -11.27 -23.91
N VAL A 274 -38.54 -10.90 -24.38
CA VAL A 274 -37.25 -11.09 -23.69
C VAL A 274 -36.56 -9.75 -23.52
N GLY A 275 -36.15 -9.43 -22.30
CA GLY A 275 -35.45 -8.19 -21.98
C GLY A 275 -33.95 -8.26 -22.30
N TYR A 276 -33.45 -7.25 -22.98
CA TYR A 276 -32.04 -7.05 -23.34
C TYR A 276 -31.52 -5.73 -22.77
N ILE A 277 -30.27 -5.77 -22.27
CA ILE A 277 -29.50 -4.55 -21.97
C ILE A 277 -28.69 -4.13 -23.20
N VAL A 278 -28.73 -2.84 -23.53
CA VAL A 278 -27.97 -2.23 -24.62
C VAL A 278 -26.81 -1.43 -24.04
N MET A 279 -25.58 -1.71 -24.48
CA MET A 279 -24.36 -1.13 -23.89
C MET A 279 -23.28 -0.79 -24.92
N GLU A 280 -22.28 -0.02 -24.50
CA GLU A 280 -21.10 0.38 -25.26
C GLU A 280 -20.34 -0.81 -25.85
N TYR A 281 -20.10 -0.80 -27.17
CA TYR A 281 -19.12 -1.72 -27.77
C TYR A 281 -17.71 -1.34 -27.32
N VAL A 282 -17.08 -2.22 -26.54
CA VAL A 282 -15.70 -2.08 -26.05
C VAL A 282 -14.80 -2.98 -26.90
N GLY A 283 -14.14 -2.41 -27.91
CA GLY A 283 -13.26 -3.13 -28.86
C GLY A 283 -11.93 -3.62 -28.30
N GLY A 284 -11.90 -4.13 -27.07
CA GLY A 284 -10.69 -4.50 -26.32
C GLY A 284 -10.34 -5.99 -26.32
N THR A 285 -9.49 -6.37 -25.37
CA THR A 285 -9.20 -7.78 -25.02
C THR A 285 -9.33 -7.97 -23.51
N SER A 286 -10.05 -9.01 -23.08
CA SER A 286 -10.25 -9.31 -21.65
C SER A 286 -8.98 -9.83 -20.98
N LEU A 287 -8.77 -9.53 -19.69
CA LEU A 287 -7.67 -10.09 -18.89
C LEU A 287 -7.72 -11.62 -18.72
N LYS A 288 -8.75 -12.30 -19.22
CA LYS A 288 -8.83 -13.77 -19.29
C LYS A 288 -7.60 -14.43 -19.94
N GLU A 289 -7.13 -13.94 -21.08
CA GLU A 289 -5.98 -14.53 -21.77
C GLU A 289 -4.67 -14.32 -20.99
N ALA A 290 -4.60 -13.23 -20.21
CA ALA A 290 -3.52 -12.95 -19.28
C ALA A 290 -3.59 -13.86 -18.04
N ARG A 291 -4.78 -14.09 -17.48
CA ARG A 291 -5.04 -15.04 -16.37
C ARG A 291 -4.54 -16.46 -16.69
N ASP A 292 -4.71 -16.92 -17.93
CA ASP A 292 -4.30 -18.26 -18.38
C ASP A 292 -2.76 -18.37 -18.56
N LYS A 293 -2.08 -17.29 -18.96
CA LYS A 293 -0.61 -17.22 -19.08
C LYS A 293 0.12 -16.92 -17.77
N LYS A 294 -0.58 -16.27 -16.83
CA LYS A 294 -0.08 -15.51 -15.68
C LYS A 294 0.65 -14.23 -16.04
N LEU A 295 0.45 -13.21 -15.22
CA LEU A 295 1.07 -11.89 -15.33
C LEU A 295 2.19 -11.72 -14.30
N PRO A 296 3.23 -10.93 -14.61
CA PRO A 296 4.08 -10.31 -13.59
C PRO A 296 3.25 -9.57 -12.54
N VAL A 297 3.71 -9.58 -11.29
CA VAL A 297 2.99 -8.95 -10.18
C VAL A 297 2.79 -7.45 -10.44
N ALA A 298 3.81 -6.75 -10.94
CA ALA A 298 3.73 -5.34 -11.30
C ALA A 298 2.61 -5.04 -12.33
N GLU A 299 2.46 -5.85 -13.39
CA GLU A 299 1.39 -5.68 -14.38
C GLU A 299 0.01 -5.91 -13.77
N ALA A 300 -0.19 -7.01 -13.04
CA ALA A 300 -1.46 -7.34 -12.40
C ALA A 300 -1.90 -6.24 -11.41
N ILE A 301 -0.95 -5.69 -10.64
CA ILE A 301 -1.20 -4.55 -9.75
C ILE A 301 -1.52 -3.29 -10.56
N GLY A 302 -0.76 -2.98 -11.61
CA GLY A 302 -0.99 -1.83 -12.48
C GLY A 302 -2.41 -1.80 -13.06
N TYR A 303 -2.91 -2.96 -13.52
CA TYR A 303 -4.30 -3.10 -13.99
C TYR A 303 -5.33 -2.86 -12.87
N MET A 304 -5.12 -3.36 -11.66
CA MET A 304 -6.10 -3.16 -10.57
C MET A 304 -6.11 -1.72 -10.05
N LEU A 305 -4.97 -1.01 -10.05
CA LEU A 305 -4.92 0.42 -9.70
C LEU A 305 -5.71 1.30 -10.68
N GLU A 306 -5.91 0.86 -11.92
CA GLU A 306 -6.77 1.54 -12.90
C GLU A 306 -8.27 1.21 -12.68
N ILE A 307 -8.59 0.05 -12.10
CA ILE A 307 -9.97 -0.41 -11.84
C ILE A 307 -10.51 0.04 -10.47
N LEU A 308 -9.67 0.13 -9.43
CA LEU A 308 -10.11 0.51 -8.07
C LEU A 308 -10.91 1.82 -8.00
N PRO A 309 -10.57 2.91 -8.74
CA PRO A 309 -11.40 4.11 -8.78
C PRO A 309 -12.82 3.90 -9.32
N ALA A 310 -13.03 2.94 -10.22
CA ALA A 310 -14.36 2.58 -10.72
C ALA A 310 -15.21 1.88 -9.64
N LEU A 311 -14.58 1.08 -8.78
CA LEU A 311 -15.24 0.47 -7.62
C LEU A 311 -15.55 1.53 -6.55
N GLY A 312 -14.60 2.40 -6.23
CA GLY A 312 -14.81 3.53 -5.31
C GLY A 312 -15.94 4.45 -5.75
N TYR A 313 -16.06 4.72 -7.06
CA TYR A 313 -17.21 5.42 -7.64
C TYR A 313 -18.54 4.69 -7.33
N LEU A 314 -18.65 3.39 -7.65
CA LEU A 314 -19.85 2.60 -7.35
C LEU A 314 -20.18 2.59 -5.85
N HIS A 315 -19.17 2.43 -5.00
CA HIS A 315 -19.31 2.44 -3.54
C HIS A 315 -19.83 3.79 -3.02
N SER A 316 -19.37 4.91 -3.60
CA SER A 316 -19.81 6.25 -3.22
C SER A 316 -21.26 6.57 -3.58
N ILE A 317 -21.85 5.86 -4.56
CA ILE A 317 -23.27 5.93 -4.91
C ILE A 317 -24.09 4.75 -4.34
N GLY A 318 -23.55 4.01 -3.37
CA GLY A 318 -24.28 2.96 -2.65
C GLY A 318 -24.43 1.63 -3.40
N LEU A 319 -23.64 1.40 -4.46
CA LEU A 319 -23.65 0.19 -5.27
C LEU A 319 -22.44 -0.71 -4.99
N ALA A 320 -22.55 -2.00 -5.28
CA ALA A 320 -21.45 -2.97 -5.29
C ALA A 320 -21.40 -3.71 -6.64
N TYR A 321 -20.21 -4.17 -7.04
CA TYR A 321 -19.96 -4.77 -8.36
C TYR A 321 -20.16 -6.30 -8.40
N ASN A 322 -19.91 -6.99 -7.28
CA ASN A 322 -20.18 -8.41 -6.99
C ASN A 322 -19.47 -9.49 -7.85
N ASP A 323 -19.08 -9.20 -9.10
CA ASP A 323 -18.54 -10.18 -10.05
C ASP A 323 -17.21 -9.75 -10.68
N LEU A 324 -16.31 -9.14 -9.89
CA LEU A 324 -14.97 -8.81 -10.38
C LEU A 324 -14.14 -10.07 -10.61
N LYS A 325 -13.64 -10.19 -11.85
CA LYS A 325 -12.79 -11.29 -12.33
C LYS A 325 -12.11 -10.90 -13.65
N PRO A 326 -11.02 -11.56 -14.07
CA PRO A 326 -10.30 -11.25 -15.31
C PRO A 326 -11.14 -11.29 -16.59
N GLU A 327 -12.23 -12.06 -16.62
CA GLU A 327 -13.16 -12.09 -17.77
C GLU A 327 -13.95 -10.78 -17.95
N ASN A 328 -14.22 -10.03 -16.88
CA ASN A 328 -15.07 -8.83 -16.90
C ASN A 328 -14.25 -7.52 -17.03
N ILE A 329 -12.92 -7.62 -17.07
CA ILE A 329 -11.99 -6.49 -17.20
C ILE A 329 -11.37 -6.51 -18.60
N MET A 330 -11.61 -5.46 -19.37
CA MET A 330 -11.13 -5.32 -20.75
C MET A 330 -10.05 -4.26 -20.87
N ILE A 331 -8.91 -4.62 -21.46
CA ILE A 331 -7.90 -3.67 -21.92
C ILE A 331 -8.38 -3.05 -23.24
N THR A 332 -8.50 -1.73 -23.28
CA THR A 332 -8.57 -0.96 -24.53
C THR A 332 -7.27 -0.17 -24.75
N GLU A 333 -7.19 0.47 -25.90
CA GLU A 333 -6.08 1.30 -26.34
C GLU A 333 -5.69 2.38 -25.32
N ASP A 334 -6.68 3.07 -24.76
CA ASP A 334 -6.48 4.18 -23.81
C ASP A 334 -6.76 3.86 -22.35
N GLN A 335 -7.62 2.88 -22.03
CA GLN A 335 -8.01 2.61 -20.64
C GLN A 335 -8.33 1.13 -20.36
N LEU A 336 -8.58 0.79 -19.10
CA LEU A 336 -9.28 -0.43 -18.69
C LEU A 336 -10.77 -0.13 -18.47
N LYS A 337 -11.64 -1.09 -18.82
CA LYS A 337 -13.10 -1.02 -18.59
C LYS A 337 -13.66 -2.27 -17.93
N LEU A 338 -14.55 -2.09 -16.96
CA LEU A 338 -15.48 -3.12 -16.47
C LEU A 338 -16.63 -3.27 -17.47
N ILE A 339 -16.88 -4.48 -17.98
CA ILE A 339 -17.81 -4.72 -19.10
C ILE A 339 -19.06 -5.56 -18.80
N ASP A 340 -19.26 -6.02 -17.57
CA ASP A 340 -20.49 -6.72 -17.17
C ASP A 340 -21.10 -6.06 -15.94
N LEU A 341 -22.27 -5.44 -16.09
CA LEU A 341 -23.01 -4.84 -14.96
C LEU A 341 -24.16 -5.74 -14.46
N GLY A 342 -24.33 -6.93 -15.02
CA GLY A 342 -25.50 -7.79 -14.72
C GLY A 342 -25.60 -8.29 -13.27
N ALA A 343 -24.52 -8.16 -12.50
CA ALA A 343 -24.43 -8.49 -11.08
C ALA A 343 -24.39 -7.25 -10.15
N VAL A 344 -24.40 -6.02 -10.69
CA VAL A 344 -24.37 -4.79 -9.89
C VAL A 344 -25.68 -4.63 -9.12
N SER A 345 -25.58 -4.26 -7.85
CA SER A 345 -26.71 -4.11 -6.94
C SER A 345 -26.44 -3.02 -5.90
N THR A 346 -27.47 -2.60 -5.16
CA THR A 346 -27.29 -1.77 -3.97
C THR A 346 -26.56 -2.53 -2.85
N ILE A 347 -25.83 -1.81 -2.02
CA ILE A 347 -25.16 -2.33 -0.81
C ILE A 347 -26.22 -2.79 0.21
N ASN A 348 -25.96 -3.89 0.91
CA ASN A 348 -26.86 -4.60 1.83
C ASN A 348 -28.18 -5.07 1.19
N SER A 349 -28.22 -5.24 -0.14
CA SER A 349 -29.37 -5.84 -0.83
C SER A 349 -29.49 -7.34 -0.56
N PHE A 350 -30.73 -7.82 -0.54
CA PHE A 350 -31.07 -9.24 -0.39
C PHE A 350 -32.00 -9.65 -1.52
N GLY A 351 -31.79 -10.84 -2.09
CA GLY A 351 -32.46 -11.29 -3.32
C GLY A 351 -31.55 -12.25 -4.10
N TYR A 352 -31.52 -12.10 -5.42
CA TYR A 352 -30.61 -12.89 -6.28
C TYR A 352 -29.17 -12.40 -6.17
N LEU A 353 -28.37 -13.05 -5.32
CA LEU A 353 -26.95 -12.74 -5.10
C LEU A 353 -26.07 -13.32 -6.23
N TYR A 354 -25.95 -12.56 -7.32
CA TYR A 354 -25.07 -12.90 -8.45
C TYR A 354 -23.57 -12.80 -8.09
N GLY A 355 -22.74 -13.57 -8.80
CA GLY A 355 -21.29 -13.58 -8.67
C GLY A 355 -20.67 -14.92 -9.06
N THR A 356 -19.35 -14.94 -9.32
CA THR A 356 -18.64 -16.17 -9.74
C THR A 356 -18.03 -16.92 -8.54
N PRO A 357 -18.44 -18.17 -8.25
CA PRO A 357 -17.89 -18.94 -7.14
C PRO A 357 -16.38 -19.22 -7.29
N GLY A 358 -15.62 -18.96 -6.22
CA GLY A 358 -14.15 -18.93 -6.21
C GLY A 358 -13.55 -17.52 -6.37
N TYR A 359 -14.37 -16.52 -6.75
CA TYR A 359 -14.07 -15.08 -6.65
C TYR A 359 -14.98 -14.36 -5.64
N GLN A 360 -16.28 -14.71 -5.62
CA GLN A 360 -17.28 -14.14 -4.71
C GLN A 360 -16.93 -14.40 -3.24
N ALA A 361 -17.21 -13.42 -2.37
CA ALA A 361 -16.93 -13.48 -0.93
C ALA A 361 -17.81 -14.52 -0.19
N PRO A 362 -17.26 -15.27 0.78
CA PRO A 362 -17.97 -16.38 1.43
C PRO A 362 -19.16 -15.92 2.27
N GLU A 363 -19.13 -14.70 2.82
CA GLU A 363 -20.17 -14.18 3.71
C GLU A 363 -21.31 -13.42 3.01
N ILE A 364 -21.29 -13.28 1.67
CA ILE A 364 -22.29 -12.48 0.93
C ILE A 364 -23.73 -12.94 1.18
N VAL A 365 -23.96 -14.24 1.42
CA VAL A 365 -25.27 -14.82 1.77
C VAL A 365 -25.79 -14.42 3.15
N ARG A 366 -24.93 -13.83 4.00
CA ARG A 366 -25.23 -13.37 5.36
C ARG A 366 -25.28 -11.84 5.45
N THR A 367 -24.45 -11.14 4.69
CA THR A 367 -24.36 -9.66 4.72
C THR A 367 -25.14 -8.97 3.62
N GLY A 368 -25.46 -9.68 2.53
CA GLY A 368 -25.67 -9.03 1.24
C GLY A 368 -24.36 -8.47 0.66
N PRO A 369 -24.42 -7.81 -0.51
CA PRO A 369 -23.31 -7.09 -1.13
C PRO A 369 -22.78 -5.95 -0.26
N THR A 370 -21.46 -5.81 -0.15
CA THR A 370 -20.81 -4.72 0.59
C THR A 370 -19.52 -4.27 -0.11
N VAL A 371 -18.96 -3.13 0.31
CA VAL A 371 -17.59 -2.73 -0.07
C VAL A 371 -16.60 -3.86 0.21
N GLN A 372 -16.73 -4.55 1.34
CA GLN A 372 -15.85 -5.63 1.76
C GLN A 372 -16.00 -6.90 0.90
N THR A 373 -17.17 -7.16 0.29
CA THR A 373 -17.32 -8.26 -0.69
C THR A 373 -16.63 -7.94 -2.02
N ASP A 374 -16.68 -6.69 -2.47
CA ASP A 374 -15.93 -6.26 -3.66
C ASP A 374 -14.41 -6.30 -3.42
N ILE A 375 -13.92 -5.81 -2.28
CA ILE A 375 -12.50 -5.87 -1.90
C ILE A 375 -11.97 -7.32 -1.91
N TYR A 376 -12.79 -8.28 -1.47
CA TYR A 376 -12.46 -9.71 -1.58
C TYR A 376 -12.32 -10.12 -3.06
N THR A 377 -13.26 -9.74 -3.94
CA THR A 377 -13.15 -10.05 -5.39
C THR A 377 -11.93 -9.39 -6.06
N VAL A 378 -11.44 -8.23 -5.59
CA VAL A 378 -10.15 -7.64 -6.04
C VAL A 378 -8.98 -8.54 -5.63
N GLY A 379 -8.92 -8.96 -4.36
CA GLY A 379 -7.90 -9.91 -3.88
C GLY A 379 -7.90 -11.23 -4.66
N ARG A 380 -9.08 -11.79 -4.92
CA ARG A 380 -9.25 -13.00 -5.75
C ARG A 380 -8.86 -12.78 -7.21
N THR A 381 -9.13 -11.60 -7.77
CA THR A 381 -8.74 -11.23 -9.14
C THR A 381 -7.23 -11.11 -9.29
N LEU A 382 -6.55 -10.42 -8.38
CA LEU A 382 -5.07 -10.38 -8.34
C LEU A 382 -4.48 -11.78 -8.23
N ALA A 383 -4.95 -12.58 -7.25
CA ALA A 383 -4.47 -13.94 -7.05
C ALA A 383 -4.71 -14.85 -8.28
N ALA A 384 -5.82 -14.68 -8.99
CA ALA A 384 -6.10 -15.41 -10.23
C ALA A 384 -5.20 -14.99 -11.40
N LEU A 385 -4.74 -13.73 -11.43
CA LEU A 385 -3.85 -13.20 -12.48
C LEU A 385 -2.38 -13.60 -12.26
N THR A 386 -1.89 -13.63 -11.01
CA THR A 386 -0.47 -13.88 -10.71
C THR A 386 -0.18 -15.32 -10.28
N LEU A 387 -1.04 -15.95 -9.48
CA LEU A 387 -0.74 -17.23 -8.82
C LEU A 387 -1.26 -18.46 -9.57
N LYS A 388 -0.66 -19.62 -9.28
CA LYS A 388 -1.11 -20.94 -9.78
C LYS A 388 -2.20 -21.54 -8.87
N LEU A 389 -3.26 -20.77 -8.62
CA LEU A 389 -4.36 -21.16 -7.73
C LEU A 389 -4.95 -22.55 -8.07
N PRO A 390 -5.10 -23.45 -7.10
CA PRO A 390 -5.67 -24.78 -7.33
C PRO A 390 -7.16 -24.72 -7.69
N THR A 391 -7.58 -25.56 -8.63
CA THR A 391 -8.98 -25.62 -9.10
C THR A 391 -9.66 -26.94 -8.73
N ARG A 392 -10.87 -26.88 -8.17
CA ARG A 392 -11.73 -28.03 -7.90
C ARG A 392 -13.07 -27.86 -8.63
N LYS A 393 -13.46 -28.84 -9.45
CA LYS A 393 -14.69 -28.80 -10.27
C LYS A 393 -14.82 -27.54 -11.15
N GLY A 394 -13.71 -27.03 -11.67
CA GLY A 394 -13.67 -25.83 -12.55
C GLY A 394 -13.78 -24.48 -11.82
N ARG A 395 -13.76 -24.47 -10.48
CA ARG A 395 -13.72 -23.26 -9.63
C ARG A 395 -12.39 -23.20 -8.89
N TYR A 396 -11.88 -22.01 -8.57
CA TYR A 396 -10.75 -21.90 -7.65
C TYR A 396 -11.16 -22.33 -6.23
N VAL A 397 -10.23 -22.92 -5.50
CA VAL A 397 -10.39 -23.18 -4.06
C VAL A 397 -10.15 -21.88 -3.29
N ASP A 398 -10.85 -21.70 -2.19
CA ASP A 398 -10.76 -20.51 -1.33
C ASP A 398 -9.42 -20.44 -0.59
N GLY A 399 -9.05 -19.25 -0.12
CA GLY A 399 -7.72 -19.00 0.45
C GLY A 399 -6.61 -18.91 -0.61
N LEU A 400 -5.36 -18.87 -0.14
CA LEU A 400 -4.15 -18.77 -0.98
C LEU A 400 -3.31 -20.05 -0.81
N PRO A 401 -2.54 -20.49 -1.84
CA PRO A 401 -1.53 -21.52 -1.67
C PRO A 401 -0.46 -21.10 -0.64
N GLU A 402 -0.03 -22.02 0.21
CA GLU A 402 0.95 -21.75 1.28
C GLU A 402 2.37 -21.61 0.68
N ASP A 403 2.80 -22.59 -0.12
CA ASP A 403 4.14 -22.65 -0.74
C ASP A 403 4.18 -22.09 -2.19
N ASP A 404 3.52 -20.96 -2.48
CA ASP A 404 3.64 -20.33 -3.81
C ASP A 404 4.88 -19.41 -3.89
N PRO A 405 5.79 -19.62 -4.86
CA PRO A 405 7.05 -18.88 -4.95
C PRO A 405 6.84 -17.36 -5.15
N VAL A 406 5.73 -16.93 -5.76
CA VAL A 406 5.42 -15.50 -5.93
C VAL A 406 5.09 -14.87 -4.57
N LEU A 407 4.44 -15.63 -3.67
CA LEU A 407 4.11 -15.14 -2.33
C LEU A 407 5.33 -15.13 -1.40
N ALA A 408 6.27 -16.06 -1.59
CA ALA A 408 7.57 -16.04 -0.92
C ALA A 408 8.47 -14.90 -1.43
N GLU A 409 8.40 -14.59 -2.73
CA GLU A 409 9.21 -13.53 -3.34
C GLU A 409 8.72 -12.12 -2.99
N TYR A 410 7.40 -11.89 -2.96
CA TYR A 410 6.79 -10.58 -2.71
C TYR A 410 5.96 -10.61 -1.42
N ASP A 411 6.65 -10.70 -0.27
CA ASP A 411 6.10 -10.76 1.10
C ASP A 411 4.91 -9.80 1.32
N SER A 412 5.05 -8.54 0.92
CA SER A 412 4.03 -7.51 1.10
C SER A 412 2.85 -7.61 0.13
N PHE A 413 3.05 -8.17 -1.08
CA PHE A 413 1.94 -8.57 -1.95
C PHE A 413 1.17 -9.75 -1.35
N ALA A 414 1.87 -10.72 -0.73
CA ALA A 414 1.21 -11.82 -0.02
C ALA A 414 0.37 -11.34 1.17
N ARG A 415 0.86 -10.38 1.97
CA ARG A 415 0.08 -9.73 3.03
C ARG A 415 -1.14 -9.00 2.50
N LEU A 416 -0.98 -8.22 1.42
CA LEU A 416 -2.10 -7.52 0.77
C LEU A 416 -3.17 -8.48 0.26
N LEU A 417 -2.79 -9.60 -0.36
CA LEU A 417 -3.75 -10.63 -0.77
C LEU A 417 -4.44 -11.28 0.44
N ARG A 418 -3.70 -11.62 1.51
CA ARG A 418 -4.28 -12.17 2.75
C ARG A 418 -5.30 -11.21 3.35
N ARG A 419 -4.96 -9.93 3.52
CA ARG A 419 -5.89 -8.90 4.05
C ARG A 419 -7.10 -8.71 3.15
N ALA A 420 -6.93 -8.64 1.83
CA ALA A 420 -8.05 -8.53 0.89
C ALA A 420 -8.98 -9.75 0.96
N THR A 421 -8.44 -10.96 1.14
CA THR A 421 -9.22 -12.22 1.14
C THR A 421 -9.51 -12.80 2.53
N ASP A 422 -9.42 -12.01 3.62
CA ASP A 422 -9.69 -12.51 4.98
C ASP A 422 -11.16 -12.98 5.11
N PRO A 423 -11.44 -14.14 5.74
CA PRO A 423 -12.81 -14.61 5.97
C PRO A 423 -13.71 -13.67 6.79
N ASP A 424 -13.14 -12.83 7.67
CA ASP A 424 -13.88 -11.77 8.36
C ASP A 424 -13.82 -10.47 7.51
N PRO A 425 -14.96 -9.97 6.98
CA PRO A 425 -14.96 -8.75 6.18
C PRO A 425 -14.41 -7.54 6.94
N ARG A 426 -14.47 -7.52 8.28
CA ARG A 426 -14.00 -6.41 9.13
C ARG A 426 -12.47 -6.28 9.18
N ARG A 427 -11.72 -7.29 8.72
CA ARG A 427 -10.26 -7.28 8.64
C ARG A 427 -9.73 -6.78 7.30
N ARG A 428 -10.57 -6.78 6.27
CA ARG A 428 -10.24 -6.33 4.91
C ARG A 428 -9.98 -4.82 4.87
N PHE A 429 -9.64 -4.29 3.70
CA PHE A 429 -9.62 -2.85 3.46
C PHE A 429 -11.04 -2.28 3.62
N ALA A 430 -11.15 -1.12 4.27
CA ALA A 430 -12.41 -0.44 4.54
C ALA A 430 -13.01 0.20 3.26
N SER A 431 -12.16 0.63 2.32
CA SER A 431 -12.57 1.16 1.02
C SER A 431 -11.61 0.80 -0.13
N ALA A 432 -12.04 1.06 -1.36
CA ALA A 432 -11.21 0.88 -2.56
C ALA A 432 -9.99 1.82 -2.58
N GLU A 433 -10.11 3.01 -1.99
CA GLU A 433 -9.05 4.02 -1.88
C GLU A 433 -7.97 3.58 -0.89
N GLU A 434 -8.36 3.04 0.27
CA GLU A 434 -7.41 2.46 1.24
C GLU A 434 -6.61 1.32 0.60
N MET A 435 -7.32 0.41 -0.10
CA MET A 435 -6.67 -0.67 -0.84
C MET A 435 -5.75 -0.12 -1.93
N SER A 436 -6.17 0.91 -2.68
CA SER A 436 -5.38 1.52 -3.76
C SER A 436 -4.09 2.16 -3.24
N ALA A 437 -4.14 2.88 -2.12
CA ALA A 437 -2.96 3.47 -1.49
C ALA A 437 -1.94 2.40 -1.07
N GLN A 438 -2.39 1.34 -0.38
CA GLN A 438 -1.53 0.23 0.03
C GLN A 438 -1.00 -0.57 -1.17
N LEU A 439 -1.82 -0.77 -2.19
CA LEU A 439 -1.47 -1.45 -3.43
C LEU A 439 -0.42 -0.69 -4.26
N LEU A 440 -0.46 0.65 -4.24
CA LEU A 440 0.58 1.49 -4.84
C LEU A 440 1.90 1.43 -4.06
N GLY A 441 1.86 1.32 -2.73
CA GLY A 441 3.03 1.03 -1.91
C GLY A 441 3.69 -0.30 -2.28
N VAL A 442 2.90 -1.37 -2.33
CA VAL A 442 3.37 -2.70 -2.78
C VAL A 442 3.91 -2.64 -4.22
N LEU A 443 3.29 -1.89 -5.14
CA LEU A 443 3.81 -1.74 -6.50
C LEU A 443 5.21 -1.11 -6.55
N ARG A 444 5.48 -0.11 -5.71
CA ARG A 444 6.80 0.53 -5.61
C ARG A 444 7.87 -0.49 -5.22
N GLU A 445 7.58 -1.33 -4.22
CA GLU A 445 8.49 -2.37 -3.73
C GLU A 445 8.75 -3.47 -4.78
N VAL A 446 7.71 -3.94 -5.47
CA VAL A 446 7.83 -4.91 -6.56
C VAL A 446 8.70 -4.34 -7.67
N VAL A 447 8.35 -3.16 -8.21
CA VAL A 447 9.11 -2.54 -9.32
C VAL A 447 10.53 -2.17 -8.90
N ALA A 448 10.76 -1.75 -7.65
CA ALA A 448 12.09 -1.46 -7.13
C ALA A 448 12.96 -2.72 -7.06
N LYS A 449 12.40 -3.84 -6.56
CA LYS A 449 13.07 -5.14 -6.52
C LYS A 449 13.37 -5.66 -7.94
N ASP A 450 12.39 -5.64 -8.83
CA ASP A 450 12.49 -6.21 -10.18
C ASP A 450 13.46 -5.43 -11.09
N THR A 451 13.52 -4.10 -10.92
CA THR A 451 14.36 -3.23 -11.76
C THR A 451 15.68 -2.81 -11.12
N GLY A 452 15.88 -3.04 -9.82
CA GLY A 452 17.02 -2.53 -9.06
C GLY A 452 17.08 -0.99 -8.95
N VAL A 453 15.98 -0.30 -9.26
CA VAL A 453 15.88 1.17 -9.27
C VAL A 453 14.82 1.60 -8.25
N PRO A 454 15.21 2.33 -7.18
CA PRO A 454 14.29 2.79 -6.14
C PRO A 454 13.09 3.56 -6.67
N ARG A 455 11.94 3.36 -6.02
CA ARG A 455 10.63 3.95 -6.36
C ARG A 455 10.07 4.69 -5.14
N PRO A 456 10.75 5.76 -4.68
CA PRO A 456 10.35 6.50 -3.49
C PRO A 456 8.95 7.10 -3.65
N GLY A 457 8.27 7.33 -2.53
CA GLY A 457 6.97 7.97 -2.54
C GLY A 457 6.45 8.25 -1.15
N LEU A 458 5.71 9.35 -1.03
CA LEU A 458 5.07 9.74 0.22
C LEU A 458 3.99 8.71 0.60
N SER A 459 3.95 8.39 1.90
CA SER A 459 2.86 7.66 2.53
C SER A 459 1.64 8.56 2.71
N THR A 460 0.45 7.96 2.73
CA THR A 460 -0.82 8.63 3.06
C THR A 460 -1.27 8.35 4.50
N VAL A 461 -0.53 7.55 5.27
CA VAL A 461 -0.88 7.14 6.64
C VAL A 461 0.26 7.29 7.67
N PHE A 462 1.50 7.43 7.22
CA PHE A 462 2.67 7.76 8.05
C PHE A 462 3.36 9.06 7.59
N SER A 463 4.04 9.73 8.51
CA SER A 463 4.97 10.82 8.19
C SER A 463 6.19 10.31 7.40
N PRO A 464 6.99 11.20 6.79
CA PRO A 464 8.39 10.92 6.50
C PRO A 464 9.17 10.52 7.78
N THR A 465 10.38 9.98 7.62
CA THR A 465 11.32 9.79 8.73
C THR A 465 11.63 11.13 9.41
N ARG A 466 11.57 11.16 10.74
CA ARG A 466 11.74 12.38 11.54
C ARG A 466 13.21 12.72 11.78
N SER A 467 14.06 11.70 11.78
CA SER A 467 15.51 11.79 11.86
C SER A 467 16.12 10.51 11.28
N THR A 468 17.41 10.33 11.46
CA THR A 468 18.17 9.12 11.13
C THR A 468 18.69 8.45 12.40
N PHE A 469 18.85 7.13 12.38
CA PHE A 469 19.37 6.35 13.51
C PHE A 469 20.47 5.38 13.06
N GLY A 470 21.37 4.99 13.98
CA GLY A 470 22.41 4.01 13.77
C GLY A 470 23.47 4.42 12.73
N ILE A 471 23.63 5.73 12.47
CA ILE A 471 24.49 6.24 11.40
C ILE A 471 25.97 6.21 11.79
N ASP A 472 26.30 6.71 12.99
CA ASP A 472 27.69 6.92 13.40
C ASP A 472 28.33 5.75 14.14
N LEU A 473 27.59 4.69 14.48
CA LEU A 473 28.00 3.61 15.40
C LEU A 473 29.39 3.03 15.10
N LEU A 474 29.63 2.61 13.85
CA LEU A 474 30.91 1.99 13.46
C LEU A 474 32.07 3.01 13.43
N LEU A 475 31.78 4.30 13.24
CA LEU A 475 32.78 5.36 13.24
C LEU A 475 33.07 5.88 14.65
N ALA A 476 32.12 5.82 15.57
CA ALA A 476 32.32 6.20 16.97
C ALA A 476 33.45 5.37 17.60
N HIS A 477 33.54 4.08 17.29
CA HIS A 477 34.67 3.21 17.66
C HIS A 477 36.06 3.72 17.19
N THR A 478 36.12 4.69 16.27
CA THR A 478 37.37 5.32 15.81
C THR A 478 37.63 6.68 16.46
N ASP A 479 36.67 7.26 17.20
CA ASP A 479 36.87 8.51 17.95
C ASP A 479 37.88 8.34 19.10
N VAL A 480 38.23 7.10 19.45
CA VAL A 480 39.39 6.73 20.30
C VAL A 480 40.68 7.42 19.85
N TYR A 481 40.91 7.54 18.53
CA TYR A 481 42.07 8.23 17.96
C TYR A 481 42.03 9.76 18.21
N ARG A 482 40.85 10.33 18.44
CA ARG A 482 40.64 11.77 18.64
C ARG A 482 40.79 12.18 20.10
N ASP A 483 40.30 11.41 21.07
CA ASP A 483 40.29 11.82 22.48
C ASP A 483 40.86 10.83 23.51
N GLY A 484 41.10 9.57 23.11
CA GLY A 484 41.67 8.52 23.96
C GLY A 484 40.65 7.74 24.81
N GLN A 485 39.34 7.97 24.62
CA GLN A 485 38.29 7.26 25.35
C GLN A 485 37.86 5.98 24.64
N VAL A 486 37.31 5.00 25.39
CA VAL A 486 36.83 3.74 24.81
C VAL A 486 35.39 3.89 24.31
N HIS A 487 35.27 4.11 23.01
CA HIS A 487 34.00 4.18 22.30
C HIS A 487 33.44 2.77 22.03
N SER A 488 32.15 2.58 22.34
CA SER A 488 31.43 1.29 22.26
C SER A 488 29.92 1.49 22.09
N GLU A 489 29.56 2.52 21.34
CA GLU A 489 28.22 2.98 21.05
C GLU A 489 27.37 1.88 20.39
N LYS A 490 26.22 1.60 21.00
CA LYS A 490 25.23 0.66 20.49
C LYS A 490 23.98 1.41 20.04
N LEU A 491 23.28 0.85 19.06
CA LEU A 491 21.95 1.31 18.66
C LEU A 491 21.03 1.32 19.89
N THR A 492 20.27 2.40 20.09
CA THR A 492 19.35 2.52 21.23
C THR A 492 17.90 2.67 20.78
N ALA A 493 16.97 2.09 21.55
CA ALA A 493 15.54 2.24 21.28
C ALA A 493 15.11 3.72 21.25
N GLN A 494 15.66 4.59 22.11
CA GLN A 494 15.28 6.01 22.13
C GLN A 494 15.79 6.81 20.92
N GLU A 495 16.92 6.42 20.32
CA GLU A 495 17.38 6.96 19.03
C GLU A 495 16.43 6.55 17.89
N ILE A 496 16.05 5.27 17.84
CA ILE A 496 15.10 4.73 16.87
C ILE A 496 13.74 5.42 16.97
N VAL A 497 13.14 5.51 18.17
CA VAL A 497 11.80 6.13 18.37
C VAL A 497 11.77 7.56 17.82
N LYS A 498 12.76 8.39 18.17
CA LYS A 498 12.84 9.79 17.72
C LYS A 498 12.99 9.93 16.20
N ALA A 499 13.58 8.94 15.54
CA ALA A 499 13.80 8.92 14.10
C ALA A 499 12.65 8.28 13.30
N LEU A 500 11.92 7.31 13.89
CA LEU A 500 10.83 6.59 13.23
C LEU A 500 9.73 7.54 12.71
N PRO A 501 9.12 7.19 11.55
CA PRO A 501 7.83 7.74 11.14
C PRO A 501 6.76 7.62 12.23
N VAL A 502 5.78 8.50 12.20
CA VAL A 502 4.60 8.45 13.09
C VAL A 502 3.32 8.39 12.26
N PRO A 503 2.24 7.74 12.75
CA PRO A 503 0.94 7.79 12.10
C PRO A 503 0.49 9.24 11.87
N LEU A 504 -0.11 9.51 10.70
CA LEU A 504 -0.73 10.79 10.43
C LEU A 504 -2.05 10.92 11.21
N VAL A 505 -2.28 12.12 11.73
CA VAL A 505 -3.50 12.54 12.42
C VAL A 505 -4.70 12.39 11.47
N ASP A 506 -5.79 11.79 11.95
CA ASP A 506 -7.04 11.74 11.20
C ASP A 506 -7.66 13.14 11.05
N PRO A 507 -7.85 13.68 9.82
CA PRO A 507 -8.41 15.01 9.63
C PRO A 507 -9.92 15.10 9.97
N ALA A 508 -10.58 13.97 10.23
CA ALA A 508 -11.96 13.91 10.71
C ALA A 508 -12.09 13.92 12.25
N ASP A 509 -10.98 13.88 13.00
CA ASP A 509 -11.00 13.95 14.47
C ASP A 509 -11.23 15.40 14.95
N VAL A 510 -12.11 15.59 15.95
CA VAL A 510 -12.46 16.91 16.51
C VAL A 510 -11.25 17.68 17.08
N GLY A 511 -10.17 16.99 17.43
CA GLY A 511 -8.91 17.57 17.90
C GLY A 511 -7.91 17.95 16.81
N ALA A 512 -8.12 17.55 15.55
CA ALA A 512 -7.19 17.82 14.45
C ALA A 512 -6.87 19.33 14.23
N PRO A 513 -7.82 20.28 14.39
CA PRO A 513 -7.50 21.71 14.31
C PRO A 513 -6.49 22.17 15.36
N VAL A 514 -6.62 21.69 16.60
CA VAL A 514 -5.69 21.99 17.71
C VAL A 514 -4.31 21.41 17.44
N LEU A 515 -4.26 20.15 16.98
CA LEU A 515 -3.02 19.44 16.68
C LEU A 515 -2.19 20.09 15.57
N THR A 516 -2.82 20.82 14.66
CA THR A 516 -2.15 21.50 13.54
C THR A 516 -1.11 22.52 14.01
N ALA A 517 -1.34 23.20 15.15
CA ALA A 517 -0.36 24.11 15.74
C ALA A 517 0.82 23.37 16.43
N SER A 518 0.57 22.20 17.01
CA SER A 518 1.55 21.43 17.78
C SER A 518 2.51 20.58 16.93
N VAL A 519 2.28 20.42 15.61
CA VAL A 519 3.09 19.56 14.72
C VAL A 519 4.60 19.86 14.78
N LEU A 520 4.97 21.13 14.98
CA LEU A 520 6.36 21.61 15.02
C LEU A 520 6.90 21.86 16.44
N SER A 521 6.13 21.52 17.48
CA SER A 521 6.51 21.78 18.89
C SER A 521 7.31 20.63 19.51
N GLU A 522 8.32 20.97 20.32
CA GLU A 522 9.11 19.98 21.07
C GLU A 522 8.22 19.17 22.04
N PRO A 523 8.52 17.90 22.37
CA PRO A 523 7.60 17.04 23.11
C PRO A 523 7.07 17.60 24.44
N VAL A 524 7.89 18.36 25.18
CA VAL A 524 7.44 19.04 26.41
C VAL A 524 6.44 20.16 26.11
N GLN A 525 6.73 21.00 25.11
CA GLN A 525 5.86 22.09 24.68
C GLN A 525 4.53 21.55 24.15
N THR A 526 4.56 20.45 23.40
CA THR A 526 3.37 19.74 22.92
C THR A 526 2.52 19.23 24.09
N LEU A 527 3.12 18.64 25.13
CA LEU A 527 2.37 18.21 26.32
C LEU A 527 1.74 19.37 27.09
N ASP A 528 2.43 20.51 27.20
CA ASP A 528 1.90 21.69 27.90
C ASP A 528 0.83 22.43 27.08
N GLN A 529 0.96 22.49 25.75
CA GLN A 529 -0.10 22.95 24.83
C GLN A 529 -1.36 22.08 24.93
N LEU A 530 -1.21 20.76 24.91
CA LEU A 530 -2.34 19.82 25.01
C LEU A 530 -3.04 19.90 26.37
N ARG A 531 -2.30 20.08 27.47
CA ARG A 531 -2.86 20.39 28.80
C ARG A 531 -3.61 21.72 28.79
N ALA A 532 -3.01 22.78 28.22
CA ALA A 532 -3.64 24.09 28.15
C ALA A 532 -4.93 24.07 27.33
N ALA A 533 -4.96 23.39 26.18
CA ALA A 533 -6.17 23.20 25.38
C ALA A 533 -7.25 22.45 26.18
N ARG A 534 -6.91 21.33 26.82
CA ARG A 534 -7.86 20.53 27.61
C ARG A 534 -8.40 21.20 28.87
N HIS A 535 -7.67 22.16 29.45
CA HIS A 535 -8.10 22.92 30.62
C HIS A 535 -8.66 24.32 30.29
N GLY A 536 -8.45 24.81 29.07
CA GLY A 536 -8.89 26.13 28.59
C GLY A 536 -10.04 26.12 27.59
N ALA A 537 -10.37 24.97 26.98
CA ALA A 537 -11.47 24.83 26.02
C ALA A 537 -12.86 24.71 26.68
N LEU A 538 -13.12 25.56 27.67
CA LEU A 538 -14.46 25.84 28.18
C LEU A 538 -14.91 27.21 27.64
N ASP A 539 -16.13 27.27 27.13
CA ASP A 539 -16.90 28.49 26.84
C ASP A 539 -16.56 29.35 25.59
N SER A 540 -15.82 28.84 24.57
CA SER A 540 -15.70 29.53 23.26
C SER A 540 -16.54 28.92 22.12
N ASP A 541 -16.19 27.70 21.65
CA ASP A 541 -16.68 27.17 20.36
C ASP A 541 -17.64 25.96 20.49
N GLY A 542 -17.90 25.49 21.71
CA GLY A 542 -18.89 24.42 21.98
C GLY A 542 -18.50 23.01 21.52
N ILE A 543 -17.24 22.79 21.11
CA ILE A 543 -16.72 21.48 20.67
C ILE A 543 -16.23 20.67 21.86
N ASP A 544 -16.79 19.48 22.09
CA ASP A 544 -16.30 18.57 23.14
C ASP A 544 -15.03 17.80 22.68
N LEU A 545 -13.87 18.32 23.11
CA LEU A 545 -12.58 17.71 22.84
C LEU A 545 -12.35 16.36 23.57
N SER A 546 -13.23 15.95 24.50
CA SER A 546 -13.12 14.65 25.19
C SER A 546 -13.41 13.46 24.29
N GLU A 547 -14.15 13.65 23.20
CA GLU A 547 -14.39 12.60 22.20
C GLU A 547 -13.15 12.31 21.33
N SER A 548 -12.21 13.26 21.20
CA SER A 548 -11.01 13.13 20.38
C SER A 548 -10.20 11.86 20.71
N VAL A 549 -9.79 11.15 19.66
CA VAL A 549 -8.85 10.02 19.73
C VAL A 549 -7.43 10.51 19.48
N GLU A 550 -7.25 11.50 18.59
CA GLU A 550 -5.93 11.99 18.18
C GLU A 550 -5.24 12.85 19.25
N LEU A 551 -5.97 13.62 20.10
CA LEU A 551 -5.36 14.37 21.20
C LEU A 551 -4.64 13.45 22.22
N PRO A 552 -5.27 12.38 22.75
CA PRO A 552 -4.57 11.36 23.55
C PRO A 552 -3.39 10.68 22.83
N LEU A 553 -3.51 10.40 21.51
CA LEU A 553 -2.40 9.80 20.74
C LEU A 553 -1.20 10.74 20.61
N MET A 554 -1.42 12.05 20.48
CA MET A 554 -0.33 13.03 20.49
C MET A 554 0.32 13.16 21.87
N GLU A 555 -0.46 13.11 22.97
CA GLU A 555 0.11 13.02 24.32
C GLU A 555 0.98 11.76 24.50
N VAL A 556 0.51 10.61 24.01
CA VAL A 556 1.27 9.34 24.01
C VAL A 556 2.57 9.46 23.22
N ARG A 557 2.51 9.98 21.98
CA ARG A 557 3.70 10.20 21.14
C ARG A 557 4.75 11.05 21.86
N ALA A 558 4.33 12.19 22.43
CA ALA A 558 5.25 13.08 23.13
C ALA A 558 5.88 12.44 24.38
N LEU A 559 5.13 11.61 25.12
CA LEU A 559 5.66 10.83 26.24
C LEU A 559 6.66 9.76 25.79
N LEU A 560 6.43 9.09 24.65
CA LEU A 560 7.36 8.10 24.08
C LEU A 560 8.64 8.73 23.55
N ASP A 561 8.57 9.90 22.89
CA ASP A 561 9.75 10.67 22.48
C ASP A 561 10.62 11.11 23.68
N LEU A 562 10.00 11.34 24.85
CA LEU A 562 10.66 11.62 26.12
C LEU A 562 11.14 10.36 26.88
N GLY A 563 10.66 9.17 26.51
CA GLY A 563 10.95 7.90 27.20
C GLY A 563 10.07 7.60 28.43
N ASP A 564 8.98 8.34 28.65
CA ASP A 564 8.04 8.13 29.77
C ASP A 564 6.99 7.04 29.44
N VAL A 565 7.50 5.82 29.25
CA VAL A 565 6.69 4.66 28.84
C VAL A 565 5.56 4.39 29.84
N ALA A 566 5.82 4.53 31.15
CA ALA A 566 4.84 4.26 32.20
C ALA A 566 3.66 5.25 32.24
N LYS A 567 3.75 6.43 31.61
CA LYS A 567 2.59 7.30 31.35
C LYS A 567 1.99 7.04 29.96
N ALA A 568 2.80 6.70 28.96
CA ALA A 568 2.34 6.38 27.62
C ALA A 568 1.43 5.14 27.59
N THR A 569 1.87 4.02 28.17
CA THR A 569 1.12 2.75 28.17
C THR A 569 -0.23 2.90 28.86
N ARG A 570 -0.30 3.53 30.03
CA ARG A 570 -1.58 3.78 30.72
C ARG A 570 -2.56 4.57 29.86
N LYS A 571 -2.10 5.61 29.15
CA LYS A 571 -2.93 6.38 28.22
C LYS A 571 -3.39 5.57 27.01
N LEU A 572 -2.57 4.62 26.53
CA LEU A 572 -2.97 3.68 25.49
C LEU A 572 -4.03 2.70 25.99
N ASP A 573 -3.90 2.17 27.21
CA ASP A 573 -4.89 1.28 27.82
C ASP A 573 -6.22 2.01 28.09
N ASP A 574 -6.16 3.22 28.67
CA ASP A 574 -7.32 4.10 28.88
C ASP A 574 -8.07 4.39 27.57
N LEU A 575 -7.33 4.64 26.48
CA LEU A 575 -7.89 4.91 25.15
C LEU A 575 -8.43 3.63 24.49
N ALA A 576 -7.71 2.51 24.60
CA ALA A 576 -8.12 1.22 24.04
C ALA A 576 -9.40 0.69 24.70
N ALA A 577 -9.61 0.98 25.99
CA ALA A 577 -10.86 0.69 26.69
C ALA A 577 -12.08 1.45 26.10
N ARG A 578 -11.86 2.62 25.47
CA ARG A 578 -12.91 3.42 24.82
C ARG A 578 -13.12 3.09 23.33
N VAL A 579 -12.04 2.90 22.56
CA VAL A 579 -12.13 2.80 21.07
C VAL A 579 -11.63 1.49 20.48
N GLY A 580 -11.19 0.55 21.32
CA GLY A 580 -10.56 -0.71 20.93
C GLY A 580 -9.11 -0.54 20.44
N TRP A 581 -8.39 -1.66 20.32
CA TRP A 581 -7.04 -1.71 19.76
C TRP A 581 -7.05 -1.52 18.24
N ARG A 582 -7.22 -0.26 17.79
CA ARG A 582 -7.01 0.13 16.39
C ARG A 582 -5.51 0.16 16.07
N TRP A 583 -5.14 0.00 14.80
CA TRP A 583 -3.73 -0.09 14.37
C TRP A 583 -2.83 1.07 14.86
N ARG A 584 -3.35 2.31 14.96
CA ARG A 584 -2.62 3.45 15.53
C ARG A 584 -2.21 3.22 17.00
N LEU A 585 -3.07 2.60 17.81
CA LEU A 585 -2.76 2.26 19.20
C LEU A 585 -1.78 1.09 19.28
N VAL A 586 -1.95 0.08 18.41
CA VAL A 586 -1.02 -1.06 18.30
C VAL A 586 0.39 -0.59 17.91
N TRP A 587 0.51 0.40 17.02
CA TRP A 587 1.78 1.05 16.68
C TRP A 587 2.48 1.68 17.90
N PHE A 588 1.78 2.56 18.63
CA PHE A 588 2.38 3.22 19.80
C PHE A 588 2.65 2.24 20.96
N ARG A 589 1.88 1.15 21.04
CA ARG A 589 2.16 0.04 21.95
C ARG A 589 3.46 -0.69 21.59
N ALA A 590 3.68 -1.02 20.32
CA ALA A 590 4.93 -1.64 19.87
C ALA A 590 6.15 -0.72 20.15
N VAL A 591 5.98 0.59 19.98
CA VAL A 591 6.99 1.61 20.36
C VAL A 591 7.26 1.60 21.87
N ALA A 592 6.22 1.49 22.70
CA ALA A 592 6.34 1.41 24.16
C ALA A 592 7.04 0.12 24.64
N GLU A 593 6.71 -1.01 24.03
CA GLU A 593 7.32 -2.32 24.30
C GLU A 593 8.80 -2.35 23.86
N MET A 594 9.14 -1.78 22.70
CA MET A 594 10.52 -1.62 22.24
C MET A 594 11.36 -0.74 23.19
N LEU A 595 10.81 0.36 23.72
CA LEU A 595 11.47 1.17 24.75
C LEU A 595 11.61 0.44 26.09
N SER A 596 10.78 -0.57 26.35
CA SER A 596 10.83 -1.42 27.55
C SER A 596 11.75 -2.64 27.40
N ALA A 597 12.39 -2.80 26.24
CA ALA A 597 13.14 -3.99 25.81
C ALA A 597 12.31 -5.30 25.71
N ASP A 598 10.98 -5.21 25.63
CA ASP A 598 10.13 -6.33 25.20
C ASP A 598 10.06 -6.35 23.67
N TYR A 599 11.14 -6.86 23.06
CA TYR A 599 11.27 -6.91 21.61
C TYR A 599 10.35 -7.95 20.97
N GLU A 600 9.94 -9.00 21.69
CA GLU A 600 9.04 -10.04 21.15
C GLU A 600 7.62 -9.49 20.95
N SER A 601 7.06 -8.83 21.98
CA SER A 601 5.76 -8.15 21.85
C SER A 601 5.83 -7.00 20.84
N ALA A 602 6.91 -6.22 20.84
CA ALA A 602 7.09 -5.12 19.89
C ALA A 602 7.14 -5.61 18.43
N MET A 603 7.93 -6.64 18.11
CA MET A 603 7.97 -7.23 16.76
C MET A 603 6.60 -7.77 16.35
N LYS A 604 5.90 -8.46 17.25
CA LYS A 604 4.54 -8.98 16.99
C LYS A 604 3.55 -7.86 16.65
N HIS A 605 3.51 -6.78 17.44
CA HIS A 605 2.58 -5.67 17.21
C HIS A 605 2.98 -4.82 15.99
N PHE A 606 4.27 -4.62 15.69
CA PHE A 606 4.68 -4.02 14.42
C PHE A 606 4.34 -4.91 13.21
N ALA A 607 4.39 -6.24 13.35
CA ALA A 607 3.94 -7.17 12.30
C ALA A 607 2.43 -7.10 12.08
N GLU A 608 1.62 -6.96 13.13
CA GLU A 608 0.16 -6.73 13.02
C GLU A 608 -0.17 -5.42 12.29
N VAL A 609 0.58 -4.34 12.56
CA VAL A 609 0.46 -3.10 11.79
C VAL A 609 0.93 -3.27 10.34
N LEU A 610 1.93 -4.11 10.07
CA LEU A 610 2.36 -4.43 8.70
C LEU A 610 1.34 -5.30 7.93
N ASP A 611 0.70 -6.26 8.58
CA ASP A 611 -0.39 -7.05 7.96
C ASP A 611 -1.63 -6.18 7.70
N THR A 612 -1.84 -5.15 8.52
CA THR A 612 -2.82 -4.10 8.25
C THR A 612 -2.38 -3.22 7.07
N LEU A 613 -1.14 -2.72 7.08
CA LEU A 613 -0.61 -1.71 6.15
C LEU A 613 0.57 -2.25 5.33
N PRO A 614 0.32 -3.20 4.40
CA PRO A 614 1.36 -3.94 3.71
C PRO A 614 2.17 -3.10 2.72
N GLY A 615 1.66 -1.95 2.26
CA GLY A 615 2.36 -1.05 1.36
C GLY A 615 3.28 -0.03 2.06
N GLU A 616 3.36 -0.06 3.39
CA GLU A 616 4.09 0.94 4.15
C GLU A 616 5.52 0.52 4.50
N LEU A 617 6.47 1.43 4.28
CA LEU A 617 7.87 1.23 4.68
C LEU A 617 8.10 1.47 6.18
N ALA A 618 7.21 2.20 6.85
CA ALA A 618 7.36 2.55 8.28
C ALA A 618 7.31 1.32 9.22
N PRO A 619 6.35 0.37 9.11
CA PRO A 619 6.39 -0.87 9.87
C PRO A 619 7.60 -1.75 9.55
N LYS A 620 8.07 -1.75 8.31
CA LYS A 620 9.25 -2.52 7.89
C LYS A 620 10.53 -1.96 8.52
N LEU A 621 10.67 -0.63 8.57
CA LEU A 621 11.78 0.05 9.25
C LEU A 621 11.75 -0.19 10.77
N ALA A 622 10.57 -0.18 11.39
CA ALA A 622 10.40 -0.46 12.82
C ALA A 622 10.69 -1.93 13.16
N LEU A 623 10.22 -2.89 12.36
CA LEU A 623 10.57 -4.30 12.46
C LEU A 623 12.07 -4.52 12.32
N ALA A 624 12.71 -3.92 11.32
CA ALA A 624 14.14 -4.03 11.10
C ALA A 624 14.96 -3.54 12.31
N ALA A 625 14.61 -2.38 12.84
CA ALA A 625 15.29 -1.79 14.01
C ALA A 625 15.03 -2.59 15.30
N THR A 626 13.82 -3.10 15.51
CA THR A 626 13.48 -3.93 16.68
C THR A 626 14.18 -5.30 16.61
N ALA A 627 14.21 -5.92 15.43
CA ALA A 627 14.95 -7.15 15.17
C ALA A 627 16.45 -6.97 15.38
N GLU A 628 17.03 -5.83 14.98
CA GLU A 628 18.43 -5.51 15.23
C GLU A 628 18.73 -5.35 16.74
N LEU A 629 17.87 -4.66 17.50
CA LEU A 629 17.99 -4.58 18.96
C LEU A 629 17.88 -5.95 19.65
N ALA A 630 17.07 -6.86 19.09
CA ALA A 630 16.91 -8.23 19.56
C ALA A 630 18.05 -9.18 19.12
N GLY A 631 18.93 -8.76 18.20
CA GLY A 631 19.96 -9.62 17.61
C GLY A 631 19.42 -10.66 16.62
N SER A 632 18.22 -10.45 16.07
CA SER A 632 17.61 -11.34 15.08
C SER A 632 18.16 -11.09 13.66
N PRO A 633 18.51 -12.16 12.89
CA PRO A 633 18.99 -12.01 11.52
C PRO A 633 17.92 -11.47 10.56
N GLU A 634 16.62 -11.54 10.92
CA GLU A 634 15.52 -11.06 10.07
C GLU A 634 15.58 -9.55 9.80
N ALA A 635 16.32 -8.78 10.61
CA ALA A 635 16.56 -7.35 10.40
C ALA A 635 17.08 -7.04 8.98
N GLY A 636 17.97 -7.88 8.43
CA GLY A 636 18.54 -7.71 7.09
C GLY A 636 17.48 -7.74 5.99
N LYS A 637 16.50 -8.66 6.08
CA LYS A 637 15.40 -8.78 5.11
C LYS A 637 14.57 -7.49 5.04
N PHE A 638 14.20 -6.94 6.19
CA PHE A 638 13.38 -5.74 6.26
C PHE A 638 14.15 -4.47 5.86
N TYR A 639 15.40 -4.30 6.32
CA TYR A 639 16.24 -3.19 5.87
C TYR A 639 16.48 -3.23 4.36
N ASN A 640 16.68 -4.41 3.76
CA ASN A 640 16.84 -4.56 2.31
C ASN A 640 15.61 -4.09 1.53
N THR A 641 14.40 -4.48 1.95
CA THR A 641 13.15 -4.03 1.29
C THR A 641 12.92 -2.53 1.42
N VAL A 642 13.23 -1.94 2.58
CA VAL A 642 13.11 -0.48 2.78
C VAL A 642 14.14 0.27 1.95
N TRP A 643 15.40 -0.18 1.97
CA TRP A 643 16.48 0.47 1.22
C TRP A 643 16.30 0.37 -0.30
N SER A 644 16.00 -0.82 -0.83
CA SER A 644 15.81 -0.99 -2.28
C SER A 644 14.68 -0.11 -2.83
N THR A 645 13.67 0.17 -2.01
CA THR A 645 12.50 0.97 -2.40
C THR A 645 12.76 2.48 -2.29
N ASP A 646 13.47 2.95 -1.27
CA ASP A 646 13.72 4.39 -1.04
C ASP A 646 15.13 4.69 -0.46
N HIS A 647 16.04 5.14 -1.33
CA HIS A 647 17.39 5.61 -0.95
C HIS A 647 17.40 6.89 -0.08
N GLY A 648 16.26 7.51 0.20
CA GLY A 648 16.12 8.58 1.19
C GLY A 648 16.13 8.08 2.63
N ILE A 649 15.81 6.80 2.87
CA ILE A 649 15.73 6.21 4.22
C ILE A 649 17.12 5.74 4.65
N ILE A 650 18.02 6.69 4.94
CA ILE A 650 19.46 6.44 5.19
C ILE A 650 19.70 5.44 6.34
N SER A 651 18.85 5.42 7.38
CA SER A 651 18.96 4.44 8.47
C SER A 651 18.92 2.99 7.96
N ALA A 652 18.17 2.73 6.87
CA ALA A 652 18.06 1.39 6.28
C ALA A 652 19.35 0.96 5.55
N ALA A 653 20.07 1.88 4.89
CA ALA A 653 21.39 1.57 4.31
C ALA A 653 22.39 1.16 5.39
N PHE A 654 22.44 1.91 6.50
CA PHE A 654 23.39 1.63 7.58
C PHE A 654 23.00 0.37 8.36
N GLY A 655 21.71 0.12 8.58
CA GLY A 655 21.19 -1.13 9.17
C GLY A 655 21.48 -2.35 8.31
N LEU A 656 21.18 -2.28 6.99
CA LEU A 656 21.49 -3.34 6.02
C LEU A 656 23.00 -3.61 5.95
N ALA A 657 23.82 -2.56 5.94
CA ALA A 657 25.27 -2.71 5.91
C ALA A 657 25.82 -3.38 7.19
N ARG A 658 25.22 -3.13 8.37
CA ARG A 658 25.57 -3.87 9.59
C ARG A 658 25.13 -5.33 9.55
N ALA A 659 23.92 -5.61 9.05
CA ALA A 659 23.44 -7.00 8.88
C ALA A 659 24.36 -7.80 7.95
N LEU A 660 24.63 -7.29 6.74
CA LEU A 660 25.54 -7.93 5.78
C LEU A 660 26.97 -8.09 6.32
N ALA A 661 27.48 -7.10 7.08
CA ALA A 661 28.80 -7.22 7.71
C ALA A 661 28.84 -8.27 8.83
N ALA A 662 27.74 -8.49 9.56
CA ALA A 662 27.61 -9.53 10.58
C ALA A 662 27.47 -10.94 9.97
N GLU A 663 26.78 -11.06 8.82
CA GLU A 663 26.73 -12.28 8.00
C GLU A 663 28.06 -12.58 7.28
N GLY A 664 28.91 -11.56 7.11
CA GLY A 664 30.26 -11.65 6.54
C GLY A 664 30.42 -11.05 5.13
N ASP A 665 29.33 -10.69 4.43
CA ASP A 665 29.38 -9.97 3.14
C ASP A 665 29.72 -8.49 3.34
N ARG A 666 30.96 -8.24 3.75
CA ARG A 666 31.54 -6.91 3.89
C ARG A 666 31.60 -6.17 2.54
N GLU A 667 31.71 -6.87 1.40
CA GLU A 667 31.59 -6.21 0.10
C GLU A 667 30.15 -5.74 -0.16
N GLY A 668 29.14 -6.51 0.24
CA GLY A 668 27.72 -6.13 0.19
C GLY A 668 27.40 -4.92 1.04
N ALA A 669 27.88 -4.92 2.28
CA ALA A 669 27.79 -3.76 3.17
C ALA A 669 28.36 -2.48 2.53
N VAL A 670 29.51 -2.60 1.86
CA VAL A 670 30.14 -1.48 1.12
C VAL A 670 29.34 -1.10 -0.13
N ARG A 671 28.81 -2.05 -0.91
CA ARG A 671 27.93 -1.78 -2.07
C ARG A 671 26.68 -0.98 -1.66
N VAL A 672 26.09 -1.29 -0.51
CA VAL A 672 24.93 -0.59 0.05
C VAL A 672 25.29 0.83 0.51
N LEU A 673 26.36 0.99 1.28
CA LEU A 673 26.83 2.32 1.71
C LEU A 673 27.27 3.18 0.52
N ASP A 674 27.77 2.57 -0.56
CA ASP A 674 28.11 3.29 -1.79
C ASP A 674 26.89 3.79 -2.59
N GLN A 675 25.69 3.28 -2.33
CA GLN A 675 24.43 3.75 -2.93
C GLN A 675 23.85 4.99 -2.23
N VAL A 676 24.37 5.37 -1.05
CA VAL A 676 23.92 6.57 -0.32
C VAL A 676 24.07 7.82 -1.22
N PRO A 677 22.99 8.61 -1.45
CA PRO A 677 23.03 9.75 -2.36
C PRO A 677 24.04 10.82 -1.94
N ALA A 678 24.79 11.38 -2.91
CA ALA A 678 25.76 12.46 -2.69
C ALA A 678 25.14 13.79 -2.21
N THR A 679 23.81 13.93 -2.33
CA THR A 679 23.03 15.04 -1.76
C THR A 679 22.71 14.86 -0.27
N SER A 680 22.98 13.69 0.32
CA SER A 680 22.75 13.42 1.74
C SER A 680 23.88 13.96 2.61
N ARG A 681 23.53 14.65 3.70
CA ARG A 681 24.49 15.07 4.76
C ARG A 681 25.29 13.90 5.35
N HIS A 682 24.81 12.67 5.19
CA HIS A 682 25.44 11.44 5.69
C HIS A 682 26.33 10.74 4.64
N PHE A 683 26.52 11.33 3.45
CA PHE A 683 27.41 10.78 2.43
C PHE A 683 28.87 10.67 2.90
N PRO A 684 29.49 11.69 3.53
CA PRO A 684 30.85 11.55 4.07
C PRO A 684 30.93 10.40 5.08
N THR A 685 29.96 10.33 6.00
CA THR A 685 29.83 9.25 6.98
C THR A 685 29.77 7.88 6.31
N ALA A 686 28.95 7.71 5.26
CA ALA A 686 28.82 6.45 4.53
C ALA A 686 30.14 6.00 3.88
N ARG A 687 30.91 6.93 3.28
CA ARG A 687 32.22 6.62 2.68
C ARG A 687 33.27 6.26 3.72
N LEU A 688 33.29 6.95 4.86
CA LEU A 688 34.14 6.59 5.99
C LEU A 688 33.75 5.22 6.59
N THR A 689 32.45 4.95 6.77
CA THR A 689 31.95 3.66 7.27
C THR A 689 32.34 2.53 6.33
N SER A 690 32.23 2.71 5.01
CA SER A 690 32.72 1.73 4.01
C SER A 690 34.22 1.45 4.15
N ALA A 691 35.04 2.47 4.41
CA ALA A 691 36.48 2.28 4.63
C ALA A 691 36.77 1.49 5.92
N VAL A 692 36.03 1.73 7.01
CA VAL A 692 36.16 0.95 8.26
C VAL A 692 35.68 -0.49 8.07
N THR A 693 34.56 -0.73 7.39
CA THR A 693 33.99 -2.07 7.13
C THR A 693 34.94 -2.97 6.32
N LEU A 694 35.78 -2.41 5.45
CA LEU A 694 36.75 -3.19 4.65
C LEU A 694 37.94 -3.73 5.48
N LEU A 695 38.32 -3.01 6.55
CA LEU A 695 39.58 -3.19 7.27
C LEU A 695 39.40 -3.70 8.71
N SER A 696 38.37 -3.24 9.41
CA SER A 696 38.19 -3.48 10.85
C SER A 696 37.79 -4.92 11.17
N GLY A 697 38.38 -5.49 12.23
CA GLY A 697 38.05 -6.83 12.73
C GLY A 697 38.43 -7.97 11.78
N ARG A 698 39.63 -7.89 11.17
CA ARG A 698 40.17 -8.87 10.20
C ARG A 698 41.65 -9.13 10.47
N SER A 699 42.15 -10.31 10.10
CA SER A 699 43.60 -10.62 10.12
C SER A 699 44.32 -10.06 8.89
N THR A 700 45.64 -9.89 8.96
CA THR A 700 46.48 -9.47 7.81
C THR A 700 46.31 -10.42 6.60
N SER A 701 46.07 -11.70 6.86
CA SER A 701 45.81 -12.75 5.85
C SER A 701 44.46 -12.67 5.14
N GLU A 702 43.48 -11.96 5.70
CA GLU A 702 42.16 -11.72 5.10
C GLU A 702 42.13 -10.45 4.23
N ILE A 703 42.97 -9.47 4.59
CA ILE A 703 43.02 -8.17 3.95
C ILE A 703 43.82 -8.31 2.65
N THR A 704 43.36 -7.61 1.60
CA THR A 704 44.00 -7.62 0.28
C THR A 704 44.39 -6.20 -0.09
N GLU A 705 45.35 -6.04 -0.99
CA GLU A 705 45.71 -4.73 -1.53
C GLU A 705 44.48 -4.01 -2.13
N LYS A 706 43.55 -4.76 -2.75
CA LYS A 706 42.26 -4.25 -3.22
C LYS A 706 41.46 -3.63 -2.07
N HIS A 707 41.28 -4.34 -0.95
CA HIS A 707 40.53 -3.81 0.20
C HIS A 707 41.16 -2.53 0.78
N ILE A 708 42.49 -2.47 0.87
CA ILE A 708 43.23 -1.29 1.33
C ILE A 708 43.06 -0.11 0.36
N ARG A 709 43.21 -0.35 -0.95
CA ARG A 709 43.01 0.67 -1.99
C ARG A 709 41.57 1.15 -2.07
N ASP A 710 40.61 0.27 -1.82
CA ASP A 710 39.18 0.58 -1.85
C ASP A 710 38.78 1.41 -0.63
N ALA A 711 39.36 1.16 0.55
CA ALA A 711 39.23 2.03 1.71
C ALA A 711 39.90 3.40 1.45
N ALA A 712 41.15 3.40 0.96
CA ALA A 712 41.91 4.60 0.66
C ALA A 712 41.18 5.54 -0.31
N ARG A 713 40.67 5.02 -1.46
CA ARG A 713 39.93 5.82 -2.45
C ARG A 713 38.66 6.48 -1.90
N ARG A 714 38.04 5.92 -0.86
CA ARG A 714 36.84 6.49 -0.22
C ARG A 714 37.17 7.60 0.79
N VAL A 715 38.35 7.55 1.41
CA VAL A 715 38.86 8.62 2.29
C VAL A 715 39.46 9.76 1.46
N GLU A 716 40.21 9.45 0.39
CA GLU A 716 40.86 10.41 -0.51
C GLU A 716 39.88 11.30 -1.29
N ALA A 717 38.63 10.84 -1.45
CA ALA A 717 37.55 11.61 -2.06
C ALA A 717 36.89 12.64 -1.12
N LEU A 718 37.28 12.69 0.16
CA LEU A 718 36.76 13.61 1.17
C LEU A 718 37.84 14.66 1.54
N PRO A 719 37.48 15.93 1.77
CA PRO A 719 38.45 16.93 2.20
C PRO A 719 38.84 16.71 3.67
N ASP A 720 40.09 17.02 4.03
CA ASP A 720 40.63 16.89 5.40
C ASP A 720 39.89 17.77 6.45
N SER A 721 38.92 18.60 6.04
CA SER A 721 38.02 19.37 6.90
C SER A 721 36.80 18.59 7.40
N GLU A 722 36.44 17.47 6.79
CA GLU A 722 35.30 16.64 7.23
C GLU A 722 35.63 15.93 8.56
N PRO A 723 34.69 15.87 9.52
CA PRO A 723 34.88 15.15 10.77
C PRO A 723 35.30 13.70 10.52
N ARG A 724 36.22 13.20 11.35
CA ARG A 724 36.79 11.85 11.31
C ARG A 724 37.61 11.48 10.06
N VAL A 725 37.83 12.36 9.07
CA VAL A 725 38.74 12.02 7.95
C VAL A 725 40.15 11.69 8.45
N LEU A 726 40.71 12.49 9.37
CA LEU A 726 42.08 12.29 9.88
C LEU A 726 42.28 10.95 10.62
N GLN A 727 41.30 10.50 11.41
CA GLN A 727 41.42 9.23 12.15
C GLN A 727 41.22 8.01 11.24
N ILE A 728 40.33 8.08 10.24
CA ILE A 728 40.21 6.99 9.25
C ILE A 728 41.42 6.98 8.31
N ARG A 729 42.01 8.14 7.98
CA ARG A 729 43.28 8.22 7.24
C ARG A 729 44.43 7.54 8.01
N ALA A 730 44.53 7.76 9.31
CA ALA A 730 45.49 7.07 10.18
C ALA A 730 45.23 5.55 10.22
N LEU A 731 43.97 5.12 10.35
CA LEU A 731 43.58 3.71 10.34
C LEU A 731 43.97 3.01 9.03
N VAL A 732 43.61 3.58 7.87
CA VAL A 732 43.92 3.01 6.54
C VAL A 732 45.43 2.90 6.31
N LEU A 733 46.21 3.92 6.70
CA LEU A 733 47.67 3.90 6.57
C LEU A 733 48.32 2.90 7.54
N GLY A 734 47.79 2.76 8.77
CA GLY A 734 48.23 1.74 9.73
C GLY A 734 47.99 0.33 9.19
N THR A 735 46.77 0.00 8.78
CA THR A 735 46.45 -1.31 8.21
C THR A 735 47.23 -1.61 6.92
N ALA A 736 47.56 -0.60 6.11
CA ALA A 736 48.42 -0.76 4.95
C ALA A 736 49.89 -1.08 5.34
N MET A 737 50.38 -0.51 6.44
CA MET A 737 51.71 -0.76 6.99
C MET A 737 51.81 -2.16 7.60
N ASP A 738 50.80 -2.57 8.39
CA ASP A 738 50.70 -3.91 8.97
C ASP A 738 50.62 -4.99 7.87
N TRP A 739 49.90 -4.70 6.76
CA TRP A 739 49.78 -5.62 5.63
C TRP A 739 51.10 -5.80 4.84
N LEU A 740 51.94 -4.76 4.75
CA LEU A 740 53.26 -4.84 4.10
C LEU A 740 54.26 -5.73 4.85
N ALA A 741 54.05 -6.04 6.13
CA ALA A 741 54.93 -6.95 6.88
C ALA A 741 54.90 -8.38 6.29
N ASP A 742 53.74 -8.79 5.76
CA ASP A 742 53.50 -10.12 5.18
C ASP A 742 53.46 -10.12 3.63
N HIS A 743 53.35 -8.96 2.97
CA HIS A 743 53.02 -8.86 1.53
C HIS A 743 53.78 -7.75 0.77
N ASN A 744 53.96 -7.96 -0.54
CA ASN A 744 54.46 -6.93 -1.46
C ASN A 744 53.30 -6.18 -2.14
N ALA A 745 53.36 -4.85 -2.18
CA ALA A 745 52.42 -4.02 -2.92
C ALA A 745 52.70 -3.98 -4.44
N SER A 746 51.63 -3.91 -5.23
CA SER A 746 51.66 -3.72 -6.70
C SER A 746 51.36 -2.28 -7.15
N THR A 747 51.04 -1.38 -6.22
CA THR A 747 50.67 0.02 -6.48
C THR A 747 51.68 0.99 -5.88
N ASN A 748 51.93 2.12 -6.54
CA ASN A 748 53.00 3.05 -6.15
C ASN A 748 52.71 3.91 -4.90
N HIS A 749 51.44 4.17 -4.56
CA HIS A 749 51.05 5.07 -3.46
C HIS A 749 49.69 4.73 -2.84
N ILE A 750 49.46 5.21 -1.61
CA ILE A 750 48.20 5.19 -0.86
C ILE A 750 48.05 6.56 -0.16
N LEU A 751 46.90 7.23 -0.32
CA LEU A 751 46.56 8.49 0.37
C LEU A 751 47.63 9.59 0.22
N GLY A 752 48.25 9.68 -0.96
CA GLY A 752 49.37 10.58 -1.28
C GLY A 752 50.78 10.13 -0.82
N PHE A 753 50.90 9.04 -0.04
CA PHE A 753 52.19 8.54 0.45
C PHE A 753 52.69 7.35 -0.40
N PRO A 754 54.00 7.19 -0.64
CA PRO A 754 54.55 6.02 -1.34
C PRO A 754 54.14 4.72 -0.62
N PHE A 755 53.76 3.68 -1.38
CA PHE A 755 53.35 2.38 -0.82
C PHE A 755 54.57 1.51 -0.50
N THR A 756 55.45 2.05 0.33
CA THR A 756 56.63 1.38 0.89
C THR A 756 56.58 1.52 2.41
N GLU A 757 57.29 0.66 3.14
CA GLU A 757 57.37 0.71 4.60
C GLU A 757 57.67 2.12 5.11
N HIS A 758 58.72 2.76 4.57
CA HIS A 758 59.12 4.14 4.89
C HIS A 758 58.05 5.19 4.54
N GLY A 759 57.37 5.03 3.40
CA GLY A 759 56.33 5.96 2.95
C GLY A 759 55.08 5.90 3.82
N LEU A 760 54.67 4.69 4.23
CA LEU A 760 53.54 4.49 5.14
C LEU A 760 53.88 4.90 6.58
N GLN A 761 55.09 4.60 7.08
CA GLN A 761 55.58 5.09 8.38
C GLN A 761 55.48 6.62 8.47
N LEU A 762 55.96 7.34 7.44
CA LEU A 762 55.84 8.80 7.33
C LEU A 762 54.38 9.27 7.27
N GLY A 763 53.50 8.52 6.58
CA GLY A 763 52.07 8.82 6.49
C GLY A 763 51.32 8.65 7.83
N VAL A 764 51.62 7.58 8.56
CA VAL A 764 51.09 7.33 9.91
C VAL A 764 51.63 8.36 10.90
N GLU A 765 52.93 8.65 10.89
CA GLU A 765 53.53 9.72 11.71
C GLU A 765 52.83 11.07 11.46
N SER A 766 52.68 11.46 10.19
CA SER A 766 52.01 12.71 9.80
C SER A 766 50.55 12.77 10.28
N SER A 767 49.82 11.67 10.15
CA SER A 767 48.41 11.56 10.56
C SER A 767 48.26 11.62 12.08
N LEU A 768 49.12 10.93 12.84
CA LEU A 768 49.15 10.98 14.31
C LEU A 768 49.57 12.37 14.81
N ARG A 769 50.54 13.03 14.17
CA ARG A 769 50.91 14.44 14.47
C ARG A 769 49.84 15.44 14.03
N ALA A 770 48.90 15.08 13.15
CA ALA A 770 47.70 15.87 12.87
C ALA A 770 46.66 15.71 14.00
N LEU A 771 46.33 14.46 14.37
CA LEU A 771 45.44 14.15 15.49
C LEU A 771 45.92 14.79 16.80
N ALA A 772 47.22 14.73 17.11
CA ALA A 772 47.81 15.31 18.31
C ALA A 772 47.64 16.84 18.41
N ARG A 773 47.44 17.55 17.29
CA ARG A 773 47.17 19.00 17.27
C ARG A 773 45.70 19.34 17.56
N VAL A 774 44.78 18.40 17.40
CA VAL A 774 43.34 18.58 17.63
C VAL A 774 42.78 17.76 18.80
N ALA A 775 43.63 17.00 19.49
CA ALA A 775 43.28 16.23 20.67
C ALA A 775 42.77 17.13 21.82
N PRO A 776 41.61 16.82 22.44
CA PRO A 776 40.98 17.68 23.44
C PRO A 776 41.68 17.66 24.80
N THR A 777 42.52 16.65 25.08
CA THR A 777 43.26 16.53 26.34
C THR A 777 44.77 16.53 26.11
N GLN A 778 45.52 17.12 27.05
CA GLN A 778 46.98 17.09 27.00
C GLN A 778 47.55 15.67 27.18
N ALA A 779 46.87 14.79 27.91
CA ALA A 779 47.27 13.39 28.07
C ALA A 779 47.21 12.63 26.74
N HIS A 780 46.09 12.71 26.01
CA HIS A 780 45.95 12.06 24.70
C HIS A 780 46.89 12.68 23.66
N ARG A 781 47.10 14.00 23.70
CA ARG A 781 48.12 14.67 22.87
C ARG A 781 49.53 14.10 23.07
N TYR A 782 49.93 13.76 24.30
CA TYR A 782 51.22 13.09 24.53
C TYR A 782 51.20 11.66 23.99
N ALA A 783 50.17 10.86 24.28
CA ALA A 783 50.05 9.49 23.78
C ALA A 783 50.14 9.39 22.25
N LEU A 784 49.47 10.30 21.52
CA LEU A 784 49.56 10.40 20.06
C LEU A 784 50.94 10.86 19.56
N VAL A 785 51.63 11.74 20.30
CA VAL A 785 53.01 12.14 19.97
C VAL A 785 53.99 10.99 20.18
N ASP A 786 53.84 10.22 21.26
CA ASP A 786 54.70 9.08 21.55
C ASP A 786 54.48 7.93 20.57
N LEU A 787 53.23 7.67 20.17
CA LEU A 787 52.90 6.74 19.08
C LEU A 787 53.44 7.23 17.72
N ALA A 788 53.38 8.53 17.43
CA ALA A 788 54.01 9.10 16.23
C ALA A 788 55.54 8.99 16.27
N ASN A 789 56.15 9.01 17.45
CA ASN A 789 57.58 8.84 17.63
C ASN A 789 58.02 7.37 17.50
N SER A 790 57.18 6.39 17.86
CA SER A 790 57.50 4.96 17.72
C SER A 790 57.30 4.42 16.30
N VAL A 791 56.41 5.03 15.50
CA VAL A 791 56.21 4.68 14.07
C VAL A 791 57.14 5.48 13.14
N ARG A 792 57.85 6.48 13.66
CA ARG A 792 58.76 7.34 12.89
C ARG A 792 59.85 6.52 12.17
N PRO A 793 60.07 6.69 10.85
CA PRO A 793 61.12 5.97 10.14
C PRO A 793 62.51 6.35 10.67
N MET A 794 63.38 5.35 10.83
CA MET A 794 64.79 5.55 11.21
C MET A 794 65.52 6.37 10.14
N SER A 795 65.83 7.63 10.44
CA SER A 795 66.59 8.50 9.53
C SER A 795 68.07 8.12 9.54
N THR A 796 68.54 7.47 8.47
CA THR A 796 69.97 7.24 8.23
C THR A 796 70.67 8.55 7.87
N PHE A 797 71.35 9.16 8.84
CA PHE A 797 72.29 10.27 8.71
C PHE A 797 73.60 9.90 9.42
#